data_AF-A0A3M3F208-F1
#
_entry.id   AF-A0A3M3F208-F1
#
_cell.length_a   1.000
_cell.length_b   1.000
_cell.length_c   1.000
_cell.angle_alpha   90.00
_cell.angle_beta   90.00
_cell.angle_gamma   90.00
#
_symmetry.space_group_name_H-M   'P 1'
#
loop_
_entity.id
_entity.type
_entity.pdbx_description
1 polymer ?
#
loop_
_entity_poly.entity_id
_entity_poly.type
_entity_poly.pdbx_seq_one_letter_code
_entity_poly.pdbx_strand_id
1 'polypeptide(L)'
;MKGFTRSIKLMRYLIVFMQTLVLTLLFASVPTLAVTGPEVAQLLNNRYKNTVSECPVNKPAYFCSGVLVHGSQGSDTFWTHDAASIQSGAERFNYLRADLDTRQLSQKNGIVFSDSFTAIGVGKSLDVLCAYPFEMTVSGHRPDHGCGLPTATNTTQDPSSCAALGISDASSWLTHFQQQTQQPEQQCSLSSRVAAQFKASLVAHQLIDSEWAAKPNLLQIRNWDAQAPERLPLQGLFYDTTQTGALLDAQKDQRDYFTATGEWLPVLRMDLNRAPDAVFGFNTQDQLYAGYQVASRLNARYANTAAACQGDTPAYNCSGVLIRTTDASLDFRAWNPSPGSIQRNGVSFSYMRADVYVPKLAWAKNQGLILKELAAPSAHPLTVRCAYPYDGATFYRSDSCNAHSSAPQTSIPCAEQGITDEHQWLAYFNALASKHTLCSFTGETIPFDVSLKARALLDPAVQREQNEIILAKWPQDIGEQLPLEAFFYTTVAAKPNAVFFQKDYFLHTGRFLPVVGVDLSATDGSVFSFNPDDQISPLSASVKEANGNTLDPVNAEDSLTVVVPSNIGLLPDDKLKVTWAGAPGTPAGGSYTSDESLVSAGLEIPIPYTVVAFNLGQSVTVTYTVIRNNVESPASIPLSLTVLPLSQDDLLVSKPKILQAANNGEGPELDLALANPDVELRIEGWPHMAKNQYVWLRLRGEKTDGTRHDYTVWKAPSRVTPSEYDRRYLKAPVPYSYLQALRDGSVLSVEFKAALSQSTDESQAVTFPLRTYTVHGQVLPFPPSVKEADGTTLNPIDAEDSLTVMVPTSIGLLPDDKLKVTWAGAPGTPAGGSYTSDESLVSAGLEIPIPNTVMAFNLGKSVTVTYTVIHHNVEPATSIPLSLMVLPLSQDDLLRAKPKILQAANNGDGPELDVNTLTGSASVRIDSWPHIAAGQYVWLHLAGTKIDGSDYERTLWGDANGSRVSDKWVSDGFATNSTASLGDLQGLRDGSTLTVGFKAAFDQRNVEAEAVTFPSRTYTIRGKQE
;
A
#
# COMPACT_ATOMS: atom_id res chain seq x y z
N MET A 1 66.68 13.34 -68.28
CA MET A 1 66.38 14.20 -67.10
C MET A 1 64.86 14.40 -66.88
N LYS A 2 64.02 13.36 -66.91
CA LYS A 2 62.59 13.45 -66.55
C LYS A 2 62.14 12.45 -65.46
N GLY A 3 62.93 11.41 -65.17
CA GLY A 3 62.64 10.44 -64.11
C GLY A 3 63.07 10.87 -62.70
N PHE A 4 64.17 11.63 -62.58
CA PHE A 4 64.77 11.97 -61.27
C PHE A 4 63.98 13.05 -60.50
N THR A 5 63.26 13.93 -61.21
CA THR A 5 62.47 15.01 -60.61
C THR A 5 61.12 14.55 -60.06
N ARG A 6 60.64 13.37 -60.46
CA ARG A 6 59.34 12.82 -60.01
C ARG A 6 59.46 12.07 -58.68
N SER A 7 60.58 11.36 -58.44
CA SER A 7 60.84 10.68 -57.15
C SER A 7 61.11 11.66 -56.00
N ILE A 8 61.79 12.78 -56.26
CA ILE A 8 62.09 13.77 -55.20
C ILE A 8 60.82 14.52 -54.76
N LYS A 9 59.86 14.75 -55.67
CA LYS A 9 58.56 15.33 -55.31
C LYS A 9 57.71 14.33 -54.52
N LEU A 10 57.66 13.05 -54.93
CA LEU A 10 56.88 12.03 -54.22
C LEU A 10 57.42 11.79 -52.79
N MET A 11 58.75 11.81 -52.61
CA MET A 11 59.38 11.63 -51.31
C MET A 11 59.21 12.83 -50.38
N ARG A 12 59.17 14.06 -50.91
CA ARG A 12 58.80 15.26 -50.12
C ARG A 12 57.34 15.25 -49.70
N TYR A 13 56.41 14.82 -50.55
CA TYR A 13 55.01 14.67 -50.16
C TYR A 13 54.81 13.58 -49.11
N LEU A 14 55.54 12.45 -49.21
CA LEU A 14 55.47 11.38 -48.23
C LEU A 14 56.02 11.80 -46.86
N ILE A 15 57.13 12.54 -46.82
CA ILE A 15 57.74 13.04 -45.59
C ILE A 15 56.87 14.12 -44.94
N VAL A 16 56.31 15.05 -45.72
CA VAL A 16 55.38 16.06 -45.19
C VAL A 16 54.10 15.41 -44.68
N PHE A 17 53.56 14.42 -45.40
CA PHE A 17 52.37 13.67 -44.97
C PHE A 17 52.63 12.87 -43.68
N MET A 18 53.77 12.18 -43.58
CA MET A 18 54.19 11.50 -42.35
C MET A 18 54.45 12.47 -41.20
N GLN A 19 55.03 13.65 -41.44
CA GLN A 19 55.23 14.66 -40.40
C GLN A 19 53.90 15.25 -39.92
N THR A 20 52.94 15.53 -40.81
CA THR A 20 51.59 15.95 -40.40
C THR A 20 50.81 14.84 -39.70
N LEU A 21 50.99 13.57 -40.09
CA LEU A 21 50.33 12.43 -39.46
C LEU A 21 50.91 12.13 -38.06
N VAL A 22 52.23 12.25 -37.90
CA VAL A 22 52.91 12.10 -36.60
C VAL A 22 52.59 13.29 -35.69
N LEU A 23 52.48 14.52 -36.22
CA LEU A 23 52.07 15.68 -35.44
C LEU A 23 50.59 15.59 -35.02
N THR A 24 49.69 15.11 -35.90
CA THR A 24 48.28 14.87 -35.54
C THR A 24 48.09 13.68 -34.59
N LEU A 25 48.90 12.62 -34.69
CA LEU A 25 48.92 11.52 -33.72
C LEU A 25 49.51 11.94 -32.36
N LEU A 26 50.49 12.86 -32.32
CA LEU A 26 51.04 13.44 -31.09
C LEU A 26 50.07 14.44 -30.42
N PHE A 27 49.23 15.15 -31.18
CA PHE A 27 48.16 15.99 -30.63
C PHE A 27 46.87 15.21 -30.28
N ALA A 28 46.63 14.05 -30.90
CA ALA A 28 45.50 13.16 -30.57
C ALA A 28 45.79 12.21 -29.39
N SER A 29 47.01 12.21 -28.85
CA SER A 29 47.44 11.38 -27.73
C SER A 29 47.93 12.19 -26.52
N VAL A 30 47.45 13.42 -26.38
CA VAL A 30 47.45 14.06 -25.07
C VAL A 30 46.33 13.37 -24.28
N PRO A 31 46.62 12.58 -23.22
CA PRO A 31 45.56 12.20 -22.31
C PRO A 31 44.96 13.51 -21.82
N THR A 32 43.68 13.74 -22.11
CA THR A 32 42.92 14.75 -21.40
C THR A 32 43.04 14.38 -19.93
N LEU A 33 43.94 15.06 -19.22
CA LEU A 33 44.13 14.84 -17.79
C LEU A 33 42.78 15.15 -17.14
N ALA A 34 42.13 14.11 -16.63
CA ALA A 34 40.90 14.28 -15.88
C ALA A 34 41.19 15.24 -14.72
N VAL A 35 40.31 16.23 -14.52
CA VAL A 35 40.43 17.22 -13.45
C VAL A 35 40.50 16.46 -12.12
N THR A 36 41.55 16.71 -11.35
CA THR A 36 41.78 16.03 -10.07
C THR A 36 40.81 16.53 -9.01
N GLY A 37 40.56 15.73 -7.96
CA GLY A 37 39.67 16.13 -6.86
C GLY A 37 40.02 17.50 -6.22
N PRO A 38 41.30 17.83 -5.94
CA PRO A 38 41.70 19.16 -5.49
C PRO A 38 41.35 20.28 -6.48
N GLU A 39 41.54 20.04 -7.79
CA GLU A 39 41.19 21.01 -8.83
C GLU A 39 39.67 21.20 -8.93
N VAL A 40 38.89 20.13 -8.78
CA VAL A 40 37.42 20.22 -8.68
C VAL A 40 37.01 21.12 -7.52
N ALA A 41 37.54 20.90 -6.31
CA ALA A 41 37.24 21.74 -5.14
C ALA A 41 37.58 23.22 -5.42
N GLN A 42 38.73 23.49 -6.04
CA GLN A 42 39.13 24.85 -6.42
C GLN A 42 38.18 25.48 -7.44
N LEU A 43 37.76 24.73 -8.47
CA LEU A 43 36.80 25.21 -9.47
C LEU A 43 35.45 25.56 -8.83
N LEU A 44 34.97 24.75 -7.88
CA LEU A 44 33.73 25.02 -7.16
C LEU A 44 33.83 26.25 -6.28
N ASN A 45 34.93 26.44 -5.53
CA ASN A 45 35.14 27.65 -4.73
C ASN A 45 35.20 28.91 -5.62
N ASN A 46 35.85 28.83 -6.78
CA ASN A 46 35.87 29.93 -7.75
C ASN A 46 34.47 30.27 -8.27
N ARG A 47 33.65 29.26 -8.57
CA ARG A 47 32.25 29.45 -9.00
C ARG A 47 31.36 30.00 -7.89
N TYR A 48 31.51 29.49 -6.66
CA TYR A 48 30.77 29.93 -5.48
C TYR A 48 31.00 31.42 -5.19
N LYS A 49 32.26 31.87 -5.29
CA LYS A 49 32.67 33.28 -5.17
C LYS A 49 32.22 34.17 -6.32
N ASN A 50 32.00 33.60 -7.50
CA ASN A 50 31.63 34.37 -8.65
C ASN A 50 30.17 34.82 -8.49
N THR A 51 29.93 36.10 -8.26
CA THR A 51 28.60 36.68 -7.97
C THR A 51 28.05 37.53 -9.11
N VAL A 52 28.53 37.31 -10.34
CA VAL A 52 28.01 38.02 -11.52
C VAL A 52 26.48 37.89 -11.63
N SER A 53 25.83 38.99 -12.03
CA SER A 53 24.38 39.00 -12.21
C SER A 53 23.93 38.31 -13.48
N GLU A 54 24.81 38.19 -14.46
CA GLU A 54 24.58 37.55 -15.75
C GLU A 54 25.89 36.97 -16.28
N CYS A 55 25.77 35.88 -17.04
CA CYS A 55 26.86 35.20 -17.71
C CYS A 55 26.97 35.67 -19.18
N PRO A 56 28.09 35.38 -19.86
CA PRO A 56 28.29 35.75 -21.26
C PRO A 56 27.10 35.37 -22.16
N VAL A 57 26.86 36.18 -23.19
CA VAL A 57 25.76 35.98 -24.16
C VAL A 57 24.37 36.07 -23.50
N ASN A 58 24.20 37.00 -22.56
CA ASN A 58 22.95 37.27 -21.83
C ASN A 58 22.35 36.02 -21.16
N LYS A 59 23.21 35.11 -20.69
CA LYS A 59 22.77 33.91 -19.98
C LYS A 59 22.53 34.20 -18.51
N PRO A 60 21.52 33.57 -17.87
CA PRO A 60 21.32 33.66 -16.42
C PRO A 60 22.54 33.21 -15.62
N ALA A 61 22.70 33.73 -14.40
CA ALA A 61 23.93 33.54 -13.61
C ALA A 61 24.32 32.08 -13.37
N TYR A 62 23.36 31.14 -13.25
CA TYR A 62 23.68 29.72 -13.01
C TYR A 62 24.51 29.06 -14.13
N PHE A 63 24.62 29.69 -15.31
CA PHE A 63 25.45 29.17 -16.40
C PHE A 63 26.95 29.21 -16.11
N CYS A 64 27.43 30.10 -15.24
CA CYS A 64 28.86 30.34 -14.99
C CYS A 64 29.19 30.80 -13.56
N SER A 65 28.18 31.04 -12.74
CA SER A 65 28.27 31.55 -11.37
C SER A 65 27.44 30.64 -10.46
N GLY A 66 27.86 30.56 -9.20
CA GLY A 66 27.24 29.69 -8.21
C GLY A 66 27.49 28.21 -8.46
N VAL A 67 27.09 27.42 -7.47
CA VAL A 67 27.24 25.97 -7.43
C VAL A 67 25.85 25.36 -7.31
N LEU A 68 25.58 24.39 -8.17
CA LEU A 68 24.31 23.68 -8.22
C LEU A 68 24.48 22.33 -7.52
N VAL A 69 23.66 22.08 -6.50
CA VAL A 69 23.73 20.84 -5.71
C VAL A 69 22.38 20.17 -5.58
N HIS A 70 22.39 18.84 -5.56
CA HIS A 70 21.22 18.01 -5.27
C HIS A 70 21.55 17.13 -4.07
N GLY A 71 20.64 17.04 -3.10
CA GLY A 71 20.83 16.21 -1.91
C GLY A 71 20.56 14.74 -2.21
N SER A 72 21.39 13.83 -1.70
CA SER A 72 21.13 12.39 -1.82
C SER A 72 20.04 11.95 -0.84
N GLN A 73 19.18 11.01 -1.25
CA GLN A 73 18.05 10.50 -0.46
C GLN A 73 18.43 9.31 0.45
N GLY A 74 19.73 9.13 0.71
CA GLY A 74 20.26 8.18 1.69
C GLY A 74 20.33 6.74 1.18
N SER A 75 19.18 6.08 0.99
CA SER A 75 19.13 4.64 0.62
C SER A 75 19.22 4.40 -0.89
N ASP A 76 18.58 5.25 -1.68
CA ASP A 76 18.54 5.14 -3.14
C ASP A 76 19.89 5.51 -3.77
N THR A 77 20.05 5.14 -5.04
CA THR A 77 21.07 5.74 -5.90
C THR A 77 20.68 7.19 -6.19
N PHE A 78 21.57 8.13 -5.94
CA PHE A 78 21.23 9.56 -6.03
C PHE A 78 20.73 10.06 -7.39
N TRP A 79 20.90 9.27 -8.45
CA TRP A 79 20.50 9.60 -9.82
C TRP A 79 19.13 9.00 -10.20
N THR A 80 18.41 8.38 -9.27
CA THR A 80 17.02 7.95 -9.48
C THR A 80 16.04 8.98 -8.97
N HIS A 81 14.82 8.95 -9.51
CA HIS A 81 13.77 9.92 -9.22
C HIS A 81 12.81 9.41 -8.14
N ASP A 82 12.45 10.26 -7.19
CA ASP A 82 11.37 9.98 -6.25
C ASP A 82 9.99 10.05 -6.95
N ALA A 83 8.93 9.56 -6.30
CA ALA A 83 7.60 9.52 -6.90
C ALA A 83 7.04 10.90 -7.28
N ALA A 84 7.33 11.94 -6.48
CA ALA A 84 6.88 13.30 -6.75
C ALA A 84 7.63 13.91 -7.94
N SER A 85 8.93 13.63 -8.05
CA SER A 85 9.78 14.01 -9.18
C SER A 85 9.38 13.26 -10.45
N ILE A 86 9.02 11.97 -10.38
CA ILE A 86 8.45 11.23 -11.52
C ILE A 86 7.14 11.87 -11.99
N GLN A 87 6.24 12.17 -11.05
CA GLN A 87 4.93 12.73 -11.37
C GLN A 87 5.02 14.15 -11.95
N SER A 88 5.87 15.00 -11.38
CA SER A 88 6.09 16.37 -11.89
C SER A 88 6.99 16.37 -13.14
N GLY A 89 7.88 15.40 -13.30
CA GLY A 89 8.88 15.38 -14.36
C GLY A 89 10.08 16.31 -14.11
N ALA A 90 10.29 16.77 -12.87
CA ALA A 90 11.44 17.57 -12.48
C ALA A 90 11.95 17.26 -11.06
N GLU A 91 13.22 17.56 -10.85
CA GLU A 91 13.97 17.42 -9.62
C GLU A 91 14.36 18.78 -9.02
N ARG A 92 14.49 18.78 -7.69
CA ARG A 92 14.79 19.96 -6.87
C ARG A 92 16.28 20.09 -6.61
N PHE A 93 16.81 21.29 -6.88
CA PHE A 93 18.23 21.57 -6.68
C PHE A 93 18.42 22.85 -5.87
N ASN A 94 19.39 22.82 -4.96
CA ASN A 94 19.81 24.00 -4.23
C ASN A 94 20.87 24.75 -5.04
N TYR A 95 20.71 26.06 -5.14
CA TYR A 95 21.67 26.95 -5.80
C TYR A 95 22.43 27.77 -4.76
N LEU A 96 23.75 27.56 -4.72
CA LEU A 96 24.64 28.12 -3.71
C LEU A 96 25.53 29.22 -4.29
N ARG A 97 25.64 30.34 -3.58
CA ARG A 97 26.50 31.46 -3.98
C ARG A 97 26.94 32.29 -2.76
N ALA A 98 28.13 32.88 -2.82
CA ALA A 98 28.76 33.55 -1.68
C ALA A 98 28.02 34.78 -1.15
N ASP A 99 27.18 35.42 -1.98
CA ASP A 99 26.38 36.60 -1.64
C ASP A 99 24.93 36.24 -1.24
N LEU A 100 24.60 34.96 -1.11
CA LEU A 100 23.34 34.48 -0.54
C LEU A 100 23.62 33.99 0.88
N ASP A 101 22.68 34.17 1.80
CA ASP A 101 22.85 33.78 3.22
C ASP A 101 22.58 32.29 3.51
N THR A 102 22.33 31.45 2.50
CA THR A 102 22.22 30.00 2.69
C THR A 102 23.50 29.43 3.33
N ARG A 103 23.40 28.91 4.57
CA ARG A 103 24.52 28.31 5.32
C ARG A 103 24.30 26.84 5.71
N GLN A 104 23.15 26.28 5.38
CA GLN A 104 22.82 24.89 5.67
C GLN A 104 21.95 24.33 4.54
N LEU A 105 22.08 23.03 4.29
CA LEU A 105 21.20 22.27 3.41
C LEU A 105 20.38 21.27 4.23
N SER A 106 19.23 20.88 3.69
CA SER A 106 18.38 19.83 4.26
C SER A 106 19.07 18.47 4.27
N GLN A 107 19.87 18.16 3.24
CA GLN A 107 20.65 16.93 3.13
C GLN A 107 22.12 17.15 3.49
N LYS A 108 22.69 16.20 4.24
CA LYS A 108 24.09 16.22 4.68
C LYS A 108 25.10 15.78 3.61
N ASN A 109 24.65 15.14 2.53
CA ASN A 109 25.49 14.74 1.40
C ASN A 109 24.68 14.80 0.11
N GLY A 110 25.38 14.74 -1.01
CA GLY A 110 24.75 14.75 -2.32
C GLY A 110 25.74 14.99 -3.43
N ILE A 111 25.27 15.61 -4.51
CA ILE A 111 26.00 15.72 -5.75
C ILE A 111 26.14 17.18 -6.17
N VAL A 112 27.28 17.50 -6.73
CA VAL A 112 27.60 18.80 -7.29
C VAL A 112 27.68 18.72 -8.80
N PHE A 113 27.02 19.65 -9.49
CA PHE A 113 26.92 19.65 -10.94
C PHE A 113 27.86 20.68 -11.58
N SER A 114 28.36 20.31 -12.76
CA SER A 114 29.17 21.20 -13.60
C SER A 114 28.36 22.42 -14.02
N ASP A 115 29.04 23.53 -14.27
CA ASP A 115 28.38 24.73 -14.82
C ASP A 115 27.80 24.42 -16.21
N SER A 116 26.77 25.16 -16.61
CA SER A 116 26.04 24.84 -17.83
C SER A 116 26.91 24.96 -19.09
N PHE A 117 27.90 25.85 -19.14
CA PHE A 117 28.79 25.93 -20.31
C PHE A 117 29.68 24.69 -20.43
N THR A 118 30.32 24.27 -19.33
CA THR A 118 31.11 23.04 -19.29
C THR A 118 30.26 21.83 -19.63
N ALA A 119 29.07 21.71 -19.03
CA ALA A 119 28.11 20.64 -19.27
C ALA A 119 27.68 20.54 -20.74
N ILE A 120 27.36 21.66 -21.38
CA ILE A 120 27.02 21.73 -22.81
C ILE A 120 28.24 21.35 -23.67
N GLY A 121 29.44 21.80 -23.30
CA GLY A 121 30.68 21.52 -24.03
C GLY A 121 31.02 20.02 -24.12
N VAL A 122 30.55 19.22 -23.17
CA VAL A 122 30.71 17.75 -23.15
C VAL A 122 29.41 16.99 -23.50
N GLY A 123 28.37 17.70 -23.96
CA GLY A 123 27.11 17.09 -24.39
C GLY A 123 26.20 16.56 -23.26
N LYS A 124 26.41 17.02 -22.01
CA LYS A 124 25.68 16.59 -20.81
C LYS A 124 24.85 17.75 -20.23
N SER A 125 23.94 18.37 -20.97
CA SER A 125 23.21 19.56 -20.47
C SER A 125 22.11 19.25 -19.45
N LEU A 126 21.91 20.13 -18.47
CA LEU A 126 20.70 20.18 -17.64
C LEU A 126 19.71 21.19 -18.20
N ASP A 127 18.42 20.87 -18.14
CA ASP A 127 17.34 21.81 -18.47
C ASP A 127 16.76 22.39 -17.17
N VAL A 128 17.30 23.53 -16.75
CA VAL A 128 16.78 24.28 -15.60
C VAL A 128 15.50 24.97 -16.03
N LEU A 129 14.39 24.64 -15.38
CA LEU A 129 13.03 25.04 -15.78
C LEU A 129 12.61 26.37 -15.17
N CYS A 130 12.87 26.57 -13.88
CA CYS A 130 12.54 27.80 -13.17
C CYS A 130 13.30 27.93 -11.85
N ALA A 131 13.21 29.12 -11.23
CA ALA A 131 13.83 29.44 -9.95
C ALA A 131 12.80 29.93 -8.92
N TYR A 132 12.93 29.46 -7.69
CA TYR A 132 12.19 29.92 -6.51
C TYR A 132 13.16 30.63 -5.57
N PRO A 133 12.80 31.81 -5.04
CA PRO A 133 13.60 32.44 -3.99
C PRO A 133 13.84 31.54 -2.79
N PHE A 134 12.86 30.75 -2.32
CA PHE A 134 13.03 29.87 -1.16
C PHE A 134 12.59 28.43 -1.44
N GLU A 135 13.24 27.48 -0.77
CA GLU A 135 12.85 26.07 -0.75
C GLU A 135 11.38 25.87 -0.34
N MET A 136 10.72 24.90 -0.99
CA MET A 136 9.34 24.53 -0.74
C MET A 136 9.10 23.06 -1.10
N THR A 137 8.05 22.47 -0.53
CA THR A 137 7.56 21.16 -0.96
C THR A 137 6.80 21.31 -2.28
N VAL A 138 7.23 20.60 -3.31
CA VAL A 138 6.55 20.60 -4.62
C VAL A 138 5.69 19.35 -4.72
N SER A 139 4.37 19.51 -4.73
CA SER A 139 3.45 18.41 -5.02
C SER A 139 3.64 17.94 -6.46
N GLY A 140 3.61 16.62 -6.69
CA GLY A 140 3.63 16.03 -8.04
C GLY A 140 2.47 16.47 -8.93
N HIS A 141 1.40 17.02 -8.35
CA HIS A 141 0.25 17.58 -9.06
C HIS A 141 0.43 19.04 -9.48
N ARG A 142 1.54 19.69 -9.09
CA ARG A 142 1.81 21.07 -9.48
C ARG A 142 2.17 21.12 -10.98
N PRO A 143 1.47 21.93 -11.79
CA PRO A 143 1.64 21.95 -13.24
C PRO A 143 3.03 22.45 -13.66
N ASP A 144 3.34 22.28 -14.94
CA ASP A 144 4.58 22.76 -15.59
C ASP A 144 5.85 22.31 -14.87
N HIS A 145 5.91 21.02 -14.52
CA HIS A 145 7.03 20.41 -13.81
C HIS A 145 7.34 21.09 -12.47
N GLY A 146 6.30 21.42 -11.71
CA GLY A 146 6.46 22.08 -10.42
C GLY A 146 6.73 23.58 -10.50
N CYS A 147 6.83 24.18 -11.69
CA CYS A 147 7.03 25.62 -11.89
C CYS A 147 5.72 26.42 -11.93
N GLY A 148 4.62 25.78 -12.33
CA GLY A 148 3.34 26.43 -12.59
C GLY A 148 2.51 26.69 -11.32
N LEU A 149 1.47 27.52 -11.44
CA LEU A 149 0.43 27.68 -10.42
C LEU A 149 -0.89 27.09 -10.95
N PRO A 150 -1.72 26.43 -10.12
CA PRO A 150 -2.95 25.78 -10.58
C PRO A 150 -3.94 26.68 -11.34
N THR A 151 -3.86 28.00 -11.13
CA THR A 151 -4.75 29.01 -11.71
C THR A 151 -4.15 29.78 -12.89
N ALA A 152 -2.90 29.52 -13.28
CA ALA A 152 -2.21 30.22 -14.36
C ALA A 152 -1.68 29.23 -15.39
N THR A 153 -2.28 29.19 -16.58
CA THR A 153 -1.76 28.41 -17.71
C THR A 153 -0.66 29.20 -18.41
N ASN A 154 0.56 28.69 -18.35
CA ASN A 154 1.71 29.32 -19.00
C ASN A 154 1.84 28.93 -20.48
N THR A 155 2.56 29.78 -21.23
CA THR A 155 2.93 29.54 -22.62
C THR A 155 3.86 28.33 -22.73
N THR A 156 3.73 27.54 -23.80
CA THR A 156 4.46 26.27 -24.04
C THR A 156 6.00 26.35 -24.05
N GLN A 157 6.60 27.55 -23.90
CA GLN A 157 8.04 27.77 -24.02
C GLN A 157 8.75 28.20 -22.72
N ASP A 158 8.08 28.72 -21.70
CA ASP A 158 8.69 29.04 -20.39
C ASP A 158 7.74 28.56 -19.27
N PRO A 159 8.16 27.57 -18.46
CA PRO A 159 7.27 26.98 -17.46
C PRO A 159 7.11 27.86 -16.20
N SER A 160 7.85 28.98 -16.09
CA SER A 160 7.81 29.84 -14.90
C SER A 160 6.54 30.67 -14.75
N SER A 161 5.99 30.79 -13.54
CA SER A 161 4.63 31.31 -13.29
C SER A 161 4.51 32.80 -12.97
N CYS A 162 5.60 33.47 -12.56
CA CYS A 162 5.52 34.88 -12.14
C CYS A 162 5.12 35.82 -13.30
N ALA A 163 5.58 35.55 -14.53
CA ALA A 163 5.30 36.41 -15.67
C ALA A 163 3.79 36.50 -15.99
N ALA A 164 3.06 35.38 -15.85
CA ALA A 164 1.60 35.35 -16.04
C ALA A 164 0.83 36.17 -14.99
N LEU A 165 1.46 36.46 -13.85
CA LEU A 165 0.91 37.32 -12.79
C LEU A 165 1.37 38.79 -12.92
N GLY A 166 2.09 39.14 -13.99
CA GLY A 166 2.69 40.48 -14.15
C GLY A 166 3.87 40.76 -13.22
N ILE A 167 4.48 39.71 -12.65
CA ILE A 167 5.62 39.80 -11.74
C ILE A 167 6.89 39.50 -12.53
N SER A 168 7.83 40.46 -12.54
CA SER A 168 9.08 40.34 -13.31
C SER A 168 10.33 40.80 -12.56
N ASP A 169 10.19 41.31 -11.35
CA ASP A 169 11.29 41.82 -10.53
C ASP A 169 11.14 41.40 -9.06
N ALA A 170 12.20 41.64 -8.27
CA ALA A 170 12.22 41.20 -6.87
C ALA A 170 11.20 41.95 -6.00
N SER A 171 10.92 43.23 -6.29
CA SER A 171 10.01 44.04 -5.49
C SER A 171 8.56 43.59 -5.66
N SER A 172 8.14 43.35 -6.90
CA SER A 172 6.83 42.80 -7.24
C SER A 172 6.67 41.37 -6.71
N TRP A 173 7.74 40.56 -6.75
CA TRP A 173 7.73 39.22 -6.16
C TRP A 173 7.54 39.25 -4.64
N LEU A 174 8.31 40.08 -3.92
CA LEU A 174 8.18 40.22 -2.46
C LEU A 174 6.77 40.69 -2.06
N THR A 175 6.22 41.64 -2.80
CA THR A 175 4.84 42.13 -2.59
C THR A 175 3.84 40.98 -2.73
N HIS A 176 3.97 40.17 -3.78
CA HIS A 176 3.11 39.00 -3.99
C HIS A 176 3.27 37.97 -2.87
N PHE A 177 4.51 37.63 -2.49
CA PHE A 177 4.76 36.64 -1.44
C PHE A 177 4.20 37.08 -0.08
N GLN A 178 4.29 38.37 0.25
CA GLN A 178 3.64 38.95 1.43
C GLN A 178 2.11 38.85 1.39
N GLN A 179 1.49 39.06 0.21
CA GLN A 179 0.04 38.88 0.03
C GLN A 179 -0.40 37.43 0.24
N GLN A 180 0.47 36.46 -0.07
CA GLN A 180 0.25 35.03 0.20
C GLN A 180 0.66 34.63 1.62
N THR A 181 0.73 35.57 2.56
CA THR A 181 1.11 35.36 3.96
C THR A 181 2.45 34.63 4.15
N GLN A 182 3.36 34.80 3.18
CA GLN A 182 4.68 34.17 3.15
C GLN A 182 4.64 32.62 3.17
N GLN A 183 3.59 32.01 2.62
CA GLN A 183 3.48 30.56 2.45
C GLN A 183 4.40 30.07 1.32
N PRO A 184 5.46 29.26 1.59
CA PRO A 184 6.40 28.80 0.57
C PRO A 184 5.74 28.13 -0.64
N GLU A 185 4.65 27.41 -0.43
CA GLU A 185 3.91 26.67 -1.47
C GLU A 185 3.18 27.60 -2.45
N GLN A 186 2.94 28.85 -2.06
CA GLN A 186 2.24 29.86 -2.86
C GLN A 186 3.19 30.80 -3.63
N GLN A 187 4.50 30.57 -3.57
CA GLN A 187 5.47 31.31 -4.37
C GLN A 187 5.19 31.09 -5.86
N CYS A 188 5.12 32.17 -6.66
CA CYS A 188 5.31 32.05 -8.10
C CYS A 188 6.79 31.81 -8.42
N SER A 189 7.09 31.11 -9.52
CA SER A 189 8.46 30.88 -9.99
C SER A 189 8.93 31.91 -11.00
N LEU A 190 10.20 32.28 -10.93
CA LEU A 190 10.86 33.18 -11.85
C LEU A 190 11.57 32.40 -12.96
N SER A 191 11.65 32.98 -14.16
CA SER A 191 12.25 32.33 -15.33
C SER A 191 13.74 32.04 -15.13
N SER A 192 14.13 30.79 -15.39
CA SER A 192 15.52 30.34 -15.54
C SER A 192 16.07 30.60 -16.95
N ARG A 193 15.27 31.19 -17.85
CA ARG A 193 15.65 31.46 -19.25
C ARG A 193 15.93 32.94 -19.47
N VAL A 194 15.31 33.81 -18.67
CA VAL A 194 15.48 35.26 -18.70
C VAL A 194 16.42 35.72 -17.59
N ALA A 195 17.62 36.21 -17.94
CA ALA A 195 18.65 36.59 -16.98
C ALA A 195 18.18 37.61 -15.93
N ALA A 196 17.35 38.59 -16.32
CA ALA A 196 16.78 39.57 -15.40
C ALA A 196 15.82 38.95 -14.36
N GLN A 197 15.00 37.95 -14.75
CA GLN A 197 14.09 37.28 -13.82
C GLN A 197 14.84 36.31 -12.90
N PHE A 198 15.84 35.58 -13.41
CA PHE A 198 16.71 34.77 -12.56
C PHE A 198 17.45 35.65 -11.54
N LYS A 199 17.96 36.81 -11.96
CA LYS A 199 18.54 37.79 -11.03
C LYS A 199 17.51 38.21 -9.97
N ALA A 200 16.27 38.46 -10.37
CA ALA A 200 15.22 38.81 -9.43
C ALA A 200 14.97 37.73 -8.37
N SER A 201 15.17 36.44 -8.68
CA SER A 201 14.98 35.37 -7.69
C SER A 201 16.03 35.42 -6.59
N LEU A 202 17.28 35.71 -6.97
CA LEU A 202 18.40 35.85 -6.04
C LEU A 202 18.28 37.12 -5.18
N VAL A 203 17.81 38.22 -5.78
CA VAL A 203 17.58 39.47 -5.04
C VAL A 203 16.40 39.32 -4.08
N ALA A 204 15.30 38.70 -4.51
CA ALA A 204 14.14 38.44 -3.66
C ALA A 204 14.50 37.53 -2.47
N HIS A 205 15.34 36.52 -2.70
CA HIS A 205 15.84 35.62 -1.67
C HIS A 205 16.52 36.37 -0.50
N GLN A 206 17.29 37.41 -0.82
CA GLN A 206 18.11 38.13 0.16
C GLN A 206 17.38 39.30 0.86
N LEU A 207 16.27 39.78 0.30
CA LEU A 207 15.66 41.07 0.68
C LEU A 207 14.58 41.02 1.77
N ILE A 208 14.16 39.84 2.23
CA ILE A 208 13.06 39.71 3.20
C ILE A 208 13.56 39.90 4.64
N ASP A 209 14.35 38.97 5.18
CA ASP A 209 15.04 39.00 6.46
C ASP A 209 16.09 37.87 6.55
N SER A 210 16.86 37.84 7.64
CA SER A 210 17.94 36.86 7.86
C SER A 210 17.45 35.43 8.09
N GLU A 211 16.22 35.23 8.59
CA GLU A 211 15.68 33.88 8.84
C GLU A 211 15.35 33.20 7.50
N TRP A 212 14.72 33.95 6.60
CA TRP A 212 14.41 33.47 5.25
C TRP A 212 15.64 33.38 4.35
N ALA A 213 16.55 34.36 4.40
CA ALA A 213 17.78 34.35 3.60
C ALA A 213 18.72 33.20 3.97
N ALA A 214 18.58 32.62 5.18
CA ALA A 214 19.30 31.41 5.59
C ALA A 214 18.78 30.13 4.91
N LYS A 215 17.54 30.13 4.38
CA LYS A 215 16.97 28.96 3.69
C LYS A 215 17.65 28.75 2.32
N PRO A 216 17.56 27.58 1.70
CA PRO A 216 18.12 27.38 0.37
C PRO A 216 17.34 28.10 -0.74
N ASN A 217 18.06 28.61 -1.73
CA ASN A 217 17.48 29.00 -3.02
C ASN A 217 17.25 27.76 -3.89
N LEU A 218 16.07 27.62 -4.49
CA LEU A 218 15.63 26.38 -5.13
C LEU A 218 15.45 26.53 -6.64
N LEU A 219 16.02 25.61 -7.42
CA LEU A 219 15.79 25.48 -8.86
C LEU A 219 15.05 24.17 -9.18
N GLN A 220 14.15 24.24 -10.16
CA GLN A 220 13.54 23.05 -10.77
C GLN A 220 14.32 22.66 -12.01
N ILE A 221 14.71 21.39 -12.11
CA ILE A 221 15.47 20.85 -13.25
C ILE A 221 14.70 19.66 -13.81
N ARG A 222 14.52 19.62 -15.13
CA ARG A 222 13.83 18.50 -15.78
C ARG A 222 14.50 17.16 -15.44
N ASN A 223 13.68 16.13 -15.25
CA ASN A 223 14.17 14.77 -15.03
C ASN A 223 15.11 14.32 -16.15
N TRP A 224 16.05 13.48 -15.77
CA TRP A 224 17.02 12.86 -16.67
C TRP A 224 16.67 11.38 -16.86
N ASP A 225 17.45 10.71 -17.70
CA ASP A 225 17.35 9.26 -17.85
C ASP A 225 18.06 8.58 -16.68
N ALA A 226 17.30 8.10 -15.69
CA ALA A 226 17.83 7.43 -14.51
C ALA A 226 18.57 6.11 -14.84
N GLN A 227 18.41 5.56 -16.05
CA GLN A 227 19.13 4.37 -16.51
C GLN A 227 20.50 4.70 -17.14
N ALA A 228 20.81 5.98 -17.34
CA ALA A 228 22.05 6.45 -17.93
C ALA A 228 22.74 7.52 -17.06
N PRO A 229 23.10 7.20 -15.80
CA PRO A 229 23.71 8.16 -14.86
C PRO A 229 24.99 8.81 -15.38
N GLU A 230 25.74 8.14 -16.25
CA GLU A 230 26.95 8.68 -16.89
C GLU A 230 26.66 9.87 -17.80
N ARG A 231 25.40 10.13 -18.18
CA ARG A 231 24.99 11.29 -18.98
C ARG A 231 24.77 12.56 -18.16
N LEU A 232 24.76 12.46 -16.83
CA LEU A 232 24.64 13.61 -15.96
C LEU A 232 25.95 14.44 -15.95
N PRO A 233 25.89 15.79 -15.93
CA PRO A 233 27.07 16.64 -15.85
C PRO A 233 27.59 16.74 -14.41
N LEU A 234 27.94 15.60 -13.82
CA LEU A 234 28.41 15.54 -12.44
C LEU A 234 29.85 16.04 -12.35
N GLN A 235 30.15 16.85 -11.34
CA GLN A 235 31.50 17.34 -11.06
C GLN A 235 32.11 16.66 -9.83
N GLY A 236 31.27 16.20 -8.90
CA GLY A 236 31.68 15.44 -7.73
C GLY A 236 30.52 15.17 -6.78
N LEU A 237 30.82 14.44 -5.72
CA LEU A 237 29.93 14.24 -4.57
C LEU A 237 30.35 15.20 -3.47
N PHE A 238 29.43 15.65 -2.62
CA PHE A 238 29.75 16.44 -1.45
C PHE A 238 29.26 15.77 -0.18
N TYR A 239 29.92 16.07 0.93
CA TYR A 239 29.39 15.86 2.27
C TYR A 239 29.64 17.07 3.16
N ASP A 240 28.68 17.37 4.02
CA ASP A 240 28.77 18.41 5.03
C ASP A 240 29.67 17.94 6.17
N THR A 241 30.81 18.61 6.33
CA THR A 241 31.80 18.26 7.36
C THR A 241 31.34 18.57 8.79
N THR A 242 30.26 19.34 8.94
CA THR A 242 29.66 19.65 10.25
C THR A 242 28.67 18.58 10.71
N GLN A 243 28.30 17.63 9.83
CA GLN A 243 27.30 16.60 10.07
C GLN A 243 27.93 15.22 10.26
N THR A 244 27.65 14.58 11.39
CA THR A 244 28.14 13.23 11.70
C THR A 244 27.61 12.20 10.68
N GLY A 245 28.51 11.35 10.18
CA GLY A 245 28.18 10.27 9.25
C GLY A 245 28.06 10.67 7.79
N ALA A 246 28.06 11.97 7.45
CA ALA A 246 27.89 12.46 6.09
C ALA A 246 28.97 11.94 5.11
N LEU A 247 30.21 11.74 5.57
CA LEU A 247 31.28 11.15 4.76
C LEU A 247 30.94 9.70 4.33
N LEU A 248 30.37 8.90 5.23
CA LEU A 248 30.02 7.52 4.90
C LEU A 248 28.90 7.46 3.84
N ASP A 249 27.96 8.40 3.89
CA ASP A 249 26.88 8.49 2.89
C ASP A 249 27.43 8.94 1.53
N ALA A 250 28.35 9.91 1.50
CA ALA A 250 29.02 10.28 0.25
C ALA A 250 29.91 9.14 -0.31
N GLN A 251 30.53 8.33 0.53
CA GLN A 251 31.28 7.14 0.11
C GLN A 251 30.36 6.03 -0.42
N LYS A 252 29.16 5.88 0.15
CA LYS A 252 28.10 5.03 -0.41
C LYS A 252 27.74 5.50 -1.82
N ASP A 253 27.38 6.78 -1.98
CA ASP A 253 27.06 7.36 -3.29
C ASP A 253 28.20 7.18 -4.30
N GLN A 254 29.44 7.31 -3.83
CA GLN A 254 30.64 7.12 -4.63
C GLN A 254 30.78 5.68 -5.12
N ARG A 255 30.57 4.69 -4.24
CA ARG A 255 30.58 3.27 -4.58
C ARG A 255 29.48 2.95 -5.58
N ASP A 256 28.25 3.37 -5.27
CA ASP A 256 27.08 3.00 -6.06
C ASP A 256 27.22 3.54 -7.49
N TYR A 257 27.68 4.79 -7.65
CA TYR A 257 27.95 5.36 -8.97
C TYR A 257 29.07 4.61 -9.71
N PHE A 258 30.15 4.24 -9.03
CA PHE A 258 31.21 3.42 -9.62
C PHE A 258 30.71 2.05 -10.06
N THR A 259 29.86 1.40 -9.27
CA THR A 259 29.24 0.12 -9.63
C THR A 259 28.35 0.25 -10.86
N ALA A 260 27.61 1.36 -10.99
CA ALA A 260 26.73 1.60 -12.13
C ALA A 260 27.48 2.01 -13.42
N THR A 261 28.56 2.77 -13.31
CA THR A 261 29.20 3.45 -14.46
C THR A 261 30.62 3.00 -14.76
N GLY A 262 31.32 2.41 -13.78
CA GLY A 262 32.77 2.19 -13.83
C GLY A 262 33.61 3.46 -13.59
N GLU A 263 32.98 4.60 -13.30
CA GLU A 263 33.67 5.88 -13.07
C GLU A 263 33.66 6.30 -11.60
N TRP A 264 34.76 6.86 -11.11
CA TRP A 264 34.86 7.42 -9.76
C TRP A 264 34.57 8.92 -9.78
N LEU A 265 33.58 9.37 -9.00
CA LEU A 265 33.38 10.77 -8.68
C LEU A 265 34.21 11.18 -7.45
N PRO A 266 34.84 12.36 -7.42
CA PRO A 266 35.54 12.82 -6.23
C PRO A 266 34.54 13.16 -5.11
N VAL A 267 34.82 12.70 -3.88
CA VAL A 267 34.09 13.11 -2.67
C VAL A 267 34.72 14.39 -2.14
N LEU A 268 33.91 15.43 -1.99
CA LEU A 268 34.31 16.78 -1.63
C LEU A 268 33.80 17.12 -0.24
N ARG A 269 34.65 17.76 0.55
CA ARG A 269 34.27 18.36 1.84
C ARG A 269 33.48 19.62 1.56
N MET A 270 32.35 19.81 2.24
CA MET A 270 31.61 21.07 2.21
C MET A 270 31.45 21.61 3.63
N ASP A 271 31.72 22.90 3.81
CA ASP A 271 31.43 23.66 5.02
C ASP A 271 31.01 25.08 4.61
N LEU A 272 29.70 25.32 4.56
CA LEU A 272 29.14 26.61 4.13
C LEU A 272 29.42 27.75 5.12
N ASN A 273 29.95 27.47 6.32
CA ASN A 273 30.35 28.47 7.30
C ASN A 273 31.78 28.97 7.09
N ARG A 274 32.53 28.39 6.16
CA ARG A 274 33.88 28.85 5.81
C ARG A 274 33.86 30.09 4.92
N ALA A 275 35.02 30.73 4.85
CA ALA A 275 35.27 31.77 3.87
C ALA A 275 35.00 31.24 2.45
N PRO A 276 34.53 32.09 1.50
CA PRO A 276 34.15 31.64 0.15
C PRO A 276 35.22 30.87 -0.66
N ASP A 277 36.52 30.92 -0.31
CA ASP A 277 37.60 30.11 -0.94
C ASP A 277 37.71 28.69 -0.41
N ALA A 278 37.08 28.42 0.72
CA ALA A 278 37.33 27.25 1.53
C ALA A 278 36.04 26.51 1.87
N VAL A 279 34.94 26.82 1.16
CA VAL A 279 33.68 26.10 1.30
C VAL A 279 33.85 24.65 0.86
N PHE A 280 34.47 24.43 -0.29
CA PHE A 280 34.76 23.11 -0.82
C PHE A 280 36.23 22.72 -0.56
N GLY A 281 36.45 21.49 -0.07
CA GLY A 281 37.77 20.92 0.15
C GLY A 281 37.89 19.50 -0.40
N PHE A 282 39.10 18.98 -0.44
CA PHE A 282 39.35 17.60 -0.87
C PHE A 282 40.38 16.93 0.05
N ASN A 283 40.14 15.68 0.40
CA ASN A 283 41.11 14.82 1.06
C ASN A 283 41.08 13.43 0.43
N THR A 284 42.26 12.93 0.06
CA THR A 284 42.43 11.59 -0.52
C THR A 284 41.95 10.49 0.42
N GLN A 285 42.08 10.65 1.75
CA GLN A 285 41.63 9.65 2.72
C GLN A 285 40.10 9.49 2.79
N ASP A 286 39.36 10.50 2.34
CA ASP A 286 37.90 10.45 2.30
C ASP A 286 37.39 9.67 1.07
N GLN A 287 38.28 9.36 0.12
CA GLN A 287 37.93 8.68 -1.11
C GLN A 287 37.91 7.17 -0.91
N LEU A 288 36.84 6.50 -1.30
CA LEU A 288 36.74 5.05 -1.20
C LEU A 288 37.79 4.35 -2.07
N TYR A 289 38.06 4.88 -3.26
CA TYR A 289 39.09 4.34 -4.16
C TYR A 289 40.51 4.44 -3.61
N ALA A 290 40.76 5.22 -2.54
CA ALA A 290 42.08 5.26 -1.90
C ALA A 290 42.47 3.89 -1.31
N GLY A 291 41.49 3.01 -1.04
CA GLY A 291 41.74 1.63 -0.65
C GLY A 291 42.53 0.81 -1.68
N TYR A 292 42.30 1.02 -2.99
CA TYR A 292 43.11 0.39 -4.04
C TYR A 292 44.58 0.84 -3.97
N GLN A 293 44.80 2.13 -3.70
CA GLN A 293 46.15 2.67 -3.55
C GLN A 293 46.84 2.11 -2.30
N VAL A 294 46.09 1.93 -1.20
CA VAL A 294 46.58 1.28 0.02
C VAL A 294 47.00 -0.16 -0.26
N ALA A 295 46.12 -0.98 -0.86
CA ALA A 295 46.45 -2.37 -1.20
C ALA A 295 47.67 -2.46 -2.13
N SER A 296 47.75 -1.59 -3.15
CA SER A 296 48.90 -1.52 -4.05
C SER A 296 50.20 -1.16 -3.33
N ARG A 297 50.19 -0.16 -2.43
CA ARG A 297 51.36 0.19 -1.61
C ARG A 297 51.79 -0.93 -0.67
N LEU A 298 50.83 -1.64 -0.07
CA LEU A 298 51.12 -2.79 0.80
C LEU A 298 51.78 -3.93 0.02
N ASN A 299 51.28 -4.26 -1.18
CA ASN A 299 51.92 -5.25 -2.06
C ASN A 299 53.32 -4.80 -2.51
N ALA A 300 53.50 -3.52 -2.86
CA ALA A 300 54.81 -2.98 -3.23
C ALA A 300 55.81 -3.06 -2.06
N ARG A 301 55.38 -2.72 -0.84
CA ARG A 301 56.20 -2.86 0.38
C ARG A 301 56.52 -4.32 0.69
N TYR A 302 55.56 -5.22 0.54
CA TYR A 302 55.75 -6.65 0.74
C TYR A 302 56.79 -7.24 -0.24
N ALA A 303 56.75 -6.82 -1.51
CA ALA A 303 57.70 -7.25 -2.54
C ALA A 303 59.09 -6.60 -2.42
N ASN A 304 59.19 -5.44 -1.74
CA ASN A 304 60.47 -4.78 -1.50
C ASN A 304 61.29 -5.54 -0.44
N THR A 305 62.39 -6.17 -0.84
CA THR A 305 63.27 -6.97 0.03
C THR A 305 64.55 -6.23 0.43
N ALA A 306 64.60 -4.90 0.30
CA ALA A 306 65.77 -4.11 0.68
C ALA A 306 66.18 -4.37 2.14
N ALA A 307 67.48 -4.63 2.35
CA ALA A 307 68.06 -4.86 3.68
C ALA A 307 68.02 -3.61 4.57
N ALA A 308 68.11 -2.42 3.96
CA ALA A 308 68.00 -1.12 4.61
C ALA A 308 67.27 -0.13 3.71
N CYS A 309 66.70 0.89 4.32
CA CYS A 309 66.06 2.01 3.66
C CYS A 309 67.06 3.14 3.36
N GLN A 310 66.62 4.15 2.61
CA GLN A 310 67.45 5.31 2.31
C GLN A 310 68.07 5.91 3.60
N GLY A 311 69.37 6.22 3.54
CA GLY A 311 70.13 6.73 4.69
C GLY A 311 70.53 5.65 5.70
N ASP A 312 70.65 4.38 5.28
CA ASP A 312 71.03 3.23 6.10
C ASP A 312 70.13 3.02 7.33
N THR A 313 68.84 3.35 7.19
CA THR A 313 67.86 3.14 8.25
C THR A 313 67.22 1.75 8.16
N PRO A 314 66.66 1.21 9.26
CA PRO A 314 66.14 -0.17 9.28
C PRO A 314 65.03 -0.43 8.24
N ALA A 315 64.95 -1.66 7.73
CA ALA A 315 64.04 -2.05 6.65
C ALA A 315 62.55 -1.71 6.90
N TYR A 316 62.09 -1.72 8.15
CA TYR A 316 60.70 -1.38 8.52
C TYR A 316 60.32 0.08 8.25
N ASN A 317 61.28 0.93 7.88
CA ASN A 317 61.04 2.33 7.50
C ASN A 317 60.56 2.51 6.05
N CYS A 318 60.65 1.50 5.19
CA CYS A 318 60.27 1.63 3.77
C CYS A 318 59.85 0.31 3.10
N SER A 319 60.08 -0.83 3.74
CA SER A 319 59.83 -2.17 3.19
C SER A 319 59.14 -3.07 4.21
N GLY A 320 58.52 -4.14 3.72
CA GLY A 320 57.72 -5.07 4.51
C GLY A 320 56.48 -4.44 5.16
N VAL A 321 55.62 -5.26 5.73
CA VAL A 321 54.33 -4.87 6.31
C VAL A 321 54.26 -5.31 7.77
N LEU A 322 54.07 -4.33 8.67
CA LEU A 322 53.79 -4.59 10.08
C LEU A 322 52.28 -4.81 10.26
N ILE A 323 51.92 -6.03 10.68
CA ILE A 323 50.53 -6.48 10.82
C ILE A 323 50.32 -7.06 12.22
N ARG A 324 49.19 -6.72 12.86
CA ARG A 324 48.88 -7.18 14.22
C ARG A 324 47.47 -7.70 14.30
N THR A 325 47.32 -8.89 14.87
CA THR A 325 46.01 -9.45 15.20
C THR A 325 45.46 -8.88 16.50
N THR A 326 44.14 -8.70 16.57
CA THR A 326 43.42 -8.25 17.76
C THR A 326 41.95 -8.72 17.72
N ASP A 327 41.24 -8.64 18.85
CA ASP A 327 39.82 -9.00 18.92
C ASP A 327 38.93 -7.77 18.75
N ALA A 328 37.78 -7.95 18.10
CA ALA A 328 36.71 -6.96 18.07
C ALA A 328 35.98 -6.98 19.40
N SER A 329 36.01 -5.85 20.11
CA SER A 329 35.35 -5.69 21.41
C SER A 329 34.90 -4.25 21.57
N LEU A 330 33.83 -4.06 22.37
CA LEU A 330 33.41 -2.75 22.85
C LEU A 330 34.20 -2.30 24.08
N ASP A 331 34.90 -3.22 24.76
CA ASP A 331 35.62 -2.94 26.01
C ASP A 331 36.96 -2.22 25.79
N PHE A 332 37.50 -2.30 24.57
CA PHE A 332 38.77 -1.66 24.20
C PHE A 332 38.83 -1.37 22.71
N ARG A 333 39.69 -0.42 22.33
CA ARG A 333 39.95 -0.08 20.93
C ARG A 333 41.02 -0.97 20.33
N ALA A 334 40.87 -1.35 19.06
CA ALA A 334 41.81 -2.24 18.36
C ALA A 334 43.26 -1.74 18.36
N TRP A 335 43.46 -0.42 18.35
CA TRP A 335 44.77 0.24 18.37
C TRP A 335 45.33 0.51 19.77
N ASN A 336 44.62 0.13 20.84
CA ASN A 336 45.07 0.34 22.20
C ASN A 336 45.99 -0.80 22.67
N PRO A 337 47.14 -0.49 23.31
CA PRO A 337 47.96 -1.50 23.94
C PRO A 337 47.18 -2.21 25.07
N SER A 338 47.21 -3.54 25.09
CA SER A 338 46.57 -4.31 26.17
C SER A 338 47.30 -4.12 27.51
N PRO A 339 46.67 -4.40 28.67
CA PRO A 339 47.33 -4.28 29.97
C PRO A 339 48.68 -5.01 30.07
N GLY A 340 48.76 -6.22 29.50
CA GLY A 340 50.02 -6.98 29.42
C GLY A 340 51.07 -6.31 28.52
N SER A 341 50.66 -5.68 27.42
CA SER A 341 51.57 -4.93 26.53
C SER A 341 52.11 -3.67 27.24
N ILE A 342 51.28 -2.99 28.04
CA ILE A 342 51.67 -1.83 28.85
C ILE A 342 52.68 -2.25 29.93
N GLN A 343 52.42 -3.36 30.63
CA GLN A 343 53.25 -3.88 31.71
C GLN A 343 54.65 -4.24 31.20
N ARG A 344 54.74 -4.92 30.05
CA ARG A 344 56.01 -5.38 29.46
C ARG A 344 56.64 -4.38 28.48
N ASN A 345 56.03 -3.20 28.33
CA ASN A 345 56.46 -2.17 27.39
C ASN A 345 56.66 -2.69 25.94
N GLY A 346 55.72 -3.48 25.44
CA GLY A 346 55.88 -4.11 24.14
C GLY A 346 54.56 -4.52 23.51
N VAL A 347 54.28 -3.96 22.33
CA VAL A 347 53.15 -4.32 21.48
C VAL A 347 53.66 -5.17 20.32
N SER A 348 53.12 -6.38 20.20
CA SER A 348 53.57 -7.40 19.27
C SER A 348 52.95 -7.27 17.89
N PHE A 349 53.78 -7.37 16.85
CA PHE A 349 53.41 -7.36 15.43
C PHE A 349 54.12 -8.50 14.70
N SER A 350 53.51 -9.02 13.66
CA SER A 350 54.23 -9.79 12.65
C SER A 350 54.76 -8.84 11.57
N TYR A 351 55.87 -9.20 10.95
CA TYR A 351 56.48 -8.46 9.85
C TYR A 351 56.51 -9.32 8.59
N MET A 352 55.70 -8.94 7.60
CA MET A 352 55.51 -9.68 6.36
C MET A 352 56.36 -9.07 5.25
N ARG A 353 57.14 -9.91 4.55
CA ARG A 353 57.92 -9.56 3.37
C ARG A 353 58.10 -10.81 2.51
N ALA A 354 58.29 -10.66 1.20
CA ALA A 354 58.34 -11.77 0.25
C ALA A 354 59.43 -12.83 0.58
N ASP A 355 60.54 -12.42 1.18
CA ASP A 355 61.68 -13.25 1.58
C ASP A 355 61.63 -13.72 3.06
N VAL A 356 60.65 -13.25 3.83
CA VAL A 356 60.53 -13.53 5.28
C VAL A 356 59.49 -14.64 5.56
N TYR A 357 58.52 -14.82 4.65
CA TYR A 357 57.46 -15.83 4.67
C TYR A 357 56.71 -15.98 6.01
N VAL A 358 55.48 -15.48 6.07
CA VAL A 358 54.60 -15.54 7.25
C VAL A 358 53.26 -16.14 6.84
N PRO A 359 53.12 -17.47 6.79
CA PRO A 359 51.91 -18.14 6.32
C PRO A 359 50.76 -18.12 7.34
N LYS A 360 51.04 -17.68 8.57
CA LYS A 360 50.11 -17.66 9.70
C LYS A 360 50.45 -16.50 10.62
N LEU A 361 49.44 -15.79 11.10
CA LEU A 361 49.55 -14.74 12.11
C LEU A 361 49.34 -15.30 13.53
N ALA A 362 49.71 -14.51 14.54
CA ALA A 362 49.62 -14.91 15.94
C ALA A 362 48.24 -15.48 16.32
N TRP A 363 48.26 -16.67 16.94
CA TRP A 363 47.08 -17.46 17.35
C TRP A 363 46.12 -17.83 16.21
N ALA A 364 46.56 -17.80 14.95
CA ALA A 364 45.71 -18.02 13.77
C ALA A 364 44.48 -17.09 13.71
N LYS A 365 44.57 -15.92 14.34
CA LYS A 365 43.51 -14.90 14.24
C LYS A 365 43.47 -14.33 12.83
N ASN A 366 42.26 -14.00 12.39
CA ASN A 366 41.96 -13.70 10.99
C ASN A 366 41.60 -12.23 10.78
N GLN A 367 41.94 -11.35 11.72
CA GLN A 367 41.58 -9.94 11.71
C GLN A 367 42.55 -9.09 12.53
N GLY A 368 42.62 -7.80 12.23
CA GLY A 368 43.35 -6.83 13.04
C GLY A 368 43.69 -5.54 12.29
N LEU A 369 44.88 -4.98 12.54
CA LEU A 369 45.34 -3.72 11.98
C LEU A 369 46.70 -3.84 11.28
N ILE A 370 46.94 -2.95 10.32
CA ILE A 370 48.17 -2.81 9.55
C ILE A 370 48.71 -1.38 9.74
N LEU A 371 50.03 -1.26 9.91
CA LEU A 371 50.72 0.02 9.99
C LEU A 371 51.34 0.43 8.65
N LYS A 372 51.43 1.75 8.45
CA LYS A 372 52.33 2.36 7.48
C LYS A 372 53.78 1.97 7.79
N GLU A 373 54.68 2.17 6.83
CA GLU A 373 56.10 2.16 7.09
C GLU A 373 56.47 3.18 8.18
N LEU A 374 57.42 2.86 9.06
CA LEU A 374 57.64 3.68 10.26
C LEU A 374 58.34 5.02 9.99
N ALA A 375 58.85 5.25 8.78
CA ALA A 375 59.30 6.57 8.34
C ALA A 375 58.15 7.45 7.81
N ALA A 376 56.94 6.89 7.64
CA ALA A 376 55.77 7.67 7.26
C ALA A 376 55.50 8.74 8.34
N PRO A 377 55.20 10.00 7.95
CA PRO A 377 54.87 11.04 8.91
C PRO A 377 53.71 10.64 9.83
N SER A 378 53.93 10.75 11.14
CA SER A 378 52.98 10.41 12.19
C SER A 378 53.15 11.38 13.35
N ALA A 379 52.04 11.79 13.98
CA ALA A 379 52.10 12.65 15.17
C ALA A 379 52.73 11.92 16.37
N HIS A 380 52.57 10.59 16.41
CA HIS A 380 53.24 9.70 17.34
C HIS A 380 54.08 8.67 16.56
N PRO A 381 55.40 8.94 16.36
CA PRO A 381 56.31 7.96 15.78
C PRO A 381 56.43 6.72 16.66
N LEU A 382 56.48 5.54 16.04
CA LEU A 382 56.62 4.26 16.75
C LEU A 382 58.06 3.77 16.73
N THR A 383 58.50 3.18 17.84
CA THR A 383 59.87 2.67 18.01
C THR A 383 59.86 1.15 18.03
N VAL A 384 60.58 0.52 17.10
CA VAL A 384 60.91 -0.91 17.18
C VAL A 384 61.93 -1.11 18.28
N ARG A 385 61.59 -1.90 19.29
CA ARG A 385 62.48 -2.22 20.40
C ARG A 385 63.33 -3.44 20.08
N CYS A 386 62.70 -4.49 19.59
CA CYS A 386 63.37 -5.73 19.24
C CYS A 386 62.60 -6.56 18.21
N ALA A 387 63.30 -7.53 17.62
CA ALA A 387 62.81 -8.43 16.61
C ALA A 387 63.19 -9.88 16.95
N TYR A 388 62.19 -10.76 16.92
CA TYR A 388 62.35 -12.20 17.05
C TYR A 388 62.08 -12.87 15.68
N PRO A 389 63.03 -13.65 15.12
CA PRO A 389 62.82 -14.37 13.86
C PRO A 389 61.70 -15.45 13.92
N TYR A 390 61.34 -15.88 15.13
CA TYR A 390 60.28 -16.83 15.47
C TYR A 390 59.39 -16.22 16.58
N ASP A 391 58.32 -16.89 17.02
CA ASP A 391 57.50 -16.45 18.16
C ASP A 391 58.35 -16.29 19.44
N GLY A 392 58.46 -15.06 19.92
CA GLY A 392 59.23 -14.65 21.09
C GLY A 392 58.63 -15.09 22.41
N ALA A 393 57.37 -15.55 22.41
CA ALA A 393 56.57 -15.88 23.58
C ALA A 393 56.63 -14.76 24.63
N THR A 394 56.49 -13.51 24.17
CA THR A 394 56.74 -12.31 24.98
C THR A 394 55.85 -12.18 26.21
N PHE A 395 54.76 -12.96 26.29
CA PHE A 395 53.94 -13.08 27.50
C PHE A 395 54.73 -13.54 28.74
N TYR A 396 55.77 -14.35 28.57
CA TYR A 396 56.57 -14.93 29.66
C TYR A 396 57.86 -14.14 29.97
N ARG A 397 57.95 -12.90 29.50
CA ARG A 397 59.09 -11.99 29.70
C ARG A 397 58.66 -10.83 30.60
N SER A 398 59.53 -10.33 31.48
CA SER A 398 59.15 -9.18 32.35
C SER A 398 59.20 -7.85 31.60
N ASP A 399 60.01 -7.77 30.55
CA ASP A 399 60.00 -6.76 29.50
C ASP A 399 60.00 -7.49 28.15
N SER A 400 59.21 -7.06 27.17
CA SER A 400 59.02 -7.83 25.93
C SER A 400 60.31 -8.10 25.15
N CYS A 401 61.41 -7.38 25.42
CA CYS A 401 62.70 -7.55 24.74
C CYS A 401 63.79 -8.18 25.62
N ASN A 402 63.47 -8.65 26.84
CA ASN A 402 64.42 -9.24 27.77
C ASN A 402 64.33 -10.78 27.83
N ALA A 403 64.97 -11.42 28.81
CA ALA A 403 64.99 -12.87 28.94
C ALA A 403 63.62 -13.49 29.29
N HIS A 404 63.35 -14.65 28.68
CA HIS A 404 62.24 -15.54 29.01
C HIS A 404 62.39 -16.11 30.43
N SER A 405 61.31 -16.07 31.21
CA SER A 405 61.30 -16.51 32.62
C SER A 405 61.75 -17.96 32.85
N SER A 406 61.47 -18.87 31.92
CA SER A 406 61.94 -20.27 31.99
C SER A 406 63.38 -20.49 31.50
N ALA A 407 64.04 -19.48 30.94
CA ALA A 407 65.38 -19.56 30.38
C ALA A 407 66.18 -18.25 30.59
N PRO A 408 66.32 -17.77 31.85
CA PRO A 408 66.76 -16.39 32.13
C PRO A 408 68.22 -16.09 31.73
N GLN A 409 69.05 -17.12 31.53
CA GLN A 409 70.46 -16.95 31.15
C GLN A 409 70.72 -17.14 29.66
N THR A 410 69.90 -17.96 28.98
CA THR A 410 70.13 -18.34 27.58
C THR A 410 69.21 -17.61 26.61
N SER A 411 68.24 -16.82 27.08
CA SER A 411 67.28 -16.08 26.25
C SER A 411 67.41 -14.55 26.36
N ILE A 412 68.51 -14.07 26.96
CA ILE A 412 68.90 -12.65 26.96
C ILE A 412 69.12 -12.16 25.50
N PRO A 413 69.13 -10.84 25.22
CA PRO A 413 69.34 -10.31 23.87
C PRO A 413 70.54 -10.94 23.14
N CYS A 414 70.42 -11.17 21.83
CA CYS A 414 71.39 -11.96 21.06
C CYS A 414 72.81 -11.39 21.15
N ALA A 415 72.94 -10.06 21.12
CA ALA A 415 74.23 -9.36 21.24
C ALA A 415 74.93 -9.64 22.59
N GLU A 416 74.18 -9.81 23.69
CA GLU A 416 74.74 -10.12 25.01
C GLU A 416 75.30 -11.55 25.09
N GLN A 417 74.92 -12.41 24.15
CA GLN A 417 75.42 -13.78 24.01
C GLN A 417 76.48 -13.90 22.90
N GLY A 418 76.88 -12.79 22.27
CA GLY A 418 77.81 -12.78 21.15
C GLY A 418 77.22 -13.28 19.83
N ILE A 419 75.90 -13.40 19.71
CA ILE A 419 75.20 -13.80 18.48
C ILE A 419 74.92 -12.55 17.66
N THR A 420 75.60 -12.42 16.51
CA THR A 420 75.57 -11.20 15.68
C THR A 420 75.26 -11.45 14.19
N ASP A 421 75.21 -12.71 13.75
CA ASP A 421 74.84 -13.10 12.39
C ASP A 421 73.78 -14.21 12.34
N GLU A 422 73.15 -14.37 11.18
CA GLU A 422 72.03 -15.27 10.95
C GLU A 422 72.38 -16.76 11.11
N HIS A 423 73.63 -17.14 10.82
CA HIS A 423 74.08 -18.53 10.94
C HIS A 423 74.38 -18.90 12.39
N GLN A 424 74.98 -17.98 13.16
CA GLN A 424 75.14 -18.13 14.61
C GLN A 424 73.77 -18.27 15.29
N TRP A 425 72.81 -17.43 14.91
CA TRP A 425 71.47 -17.51 15.46
C TRP A 425 70.78 -18.81 15.10
N LEU A 426 70.90 -19.29 13.85
CA LEU A 426 70.30 -20.56 13.43
C LEU A 426 70.88 -21.75 14.20
N ALA A 427 72.20 -21.79 14.40
CA ALA A 427 72.85 -22.82 15.20
C ALA A 427 72.38 -22.80 16.65
N TYR A 428 72.31 -21.61 17.27
CA TYR A 428 71.77 -21.42 18.61
C TYR A 428 70.29 -21.86 18.69
N PHE A 429 69.45 -21.39 17.77
CA PHE A 429 68.03 -21.69 17.73
C PHE A 429 67.77 -23.19 17.60
N ASN A 430 68.53 -23.89 16.75
CA ASN A 430 68.42 -25.34 16.59
C ASN A 430 68.83 -26.10 17.84
N ALA A 431 69.79 -25.58 18.62
CA ALA A 431 70.20 -26.16 19.90
C ALA A 431 69.20 -25.93 21.06
N LEU A 432 68.24 -25.00 20.92
CA LEU A 432 67.26 -24.74 21.98
C LEU A 432 66.33 -25.93 22.22
N ALA A 433 66.14 -26.28 23.49
CA ALA A 433 65.16 -27.26 23.94
C ALA A 433 63.71 -26.80 23.68
N SER A 434 63.44 -25.50 23.84
CA SER A 434 62.19 -24.86 23.45
C SER A 434 62.47 -23.74 22.46
N LYS A 435 61.81 -23.76 21.31
CA LYS A 435 62.01 -22.73 20.28
C LYS A 435 61.49 -21.35 20.68
N HIS A 436 60.66 -21.26 21.72
CA HIS A 436 60.11 -20.00 22.25
C HIS A 436 61.06 -19.27 23.22
N THR A 437 62.15 -19.91 23.65
CA THR A 437 63.14 -19.30 24.55
C THR A 437 64.32 -18.70 23.80
N LEU A 438 64.10 -18.26 22.55
CA LEU A 438 65.11 -17.61 21.73
C LEU A 438 65.52 -16.22 22.25
N CYS A 439 66.68 -15.74 21.80
CA CYS A 439 67.15 -14.37 21.98
C CYS A 439 66.51 -13.41 20.95
N SER A 440 66.49 -12.11 21.28
CA SER A 440 66.02 -11.01 20.42
C SER A 440 67.17 -10.25 19.76
N PHE A 441 66.94 -9.74 18.55
CA PHE A 441 67.75 -8.68 17.95
C PHE A 441 67.15 -7.31 18.26
N THR A 442 67.97 -6.25 18.32
CA THR A 442 67.47 -4.88 18.50
C THR A 442 66.82 -4.34 17.21
N GLY A 443 66.10 -3.22 17.30
CA GLY A 443 65.51 -2.54 16.13
C GLY A 443 66.51 -1.79 15.24
N GLU A 444 67.81 -1.82 15.55
CA GLU A 444 68.84 -1.15 14.74
C GLU A 444 69.00 -1.82 13.36
N THR A 445 69.55 -1.08 12.39
CA THR A 445 69.55 -1.49 10.97
C THR A 445 70.16 -2.88 10.76
N ILE A 446 71.35 -3.12 11.30
CA ILE A 446 72.07 -4.39 11.10
C ILE A 446 71.40 -5.53 11.89
N PRO A 447 71.16 -5.43 13.23
CA PRO A 447 70.49 -6.49 13.98
C PRO A 447 69.10 -6.85 13.44
N PHE A 448 68.33 -5.87 12.98
CA PHE A 448 67.01 -6.13 12.38
C PHE A 448 67.14 -6.90 11.06
N ASP A 449 68.06 -6.52 10.17
CA ASP A 449 68.34 -7.26 8.92
C ASP A 449 68.78 -8.70 9.19
N VAL A 450 69.66 -8.91 10.18
CA VAL A 450 70.06 -10.25 10.64
C VAL A 450 68.85 -11.07 11.10
N SER A 451 67.89 -10.45 11.81
CA SER A 451 66.65 -11.12 12.24
C SER A 451 65.82 -11.63 11.05
N LEU A 452 65.73 -10.84 9.98
CA LEU A 452 65.00 -11.23 8.76
C LEU A 452 65.70 -12.37 8.01
N LYS A 453 67.03 -12.28 7.85
CA LYS A 453 67.85 -13.33 7.23
C LYS A 453 67.79 -14.63 8.03
N ALA A 454 67.88 -14.54 9.35
CA ALA A 454 67.79 -15.68 10.26
C ALA A 454 66.46 -16.43 10.08
N ARG A 455 65.35 -15.71 9.92
CA ARG A 455 64.04 -16.33 9.63
C ARG A 455 64.02 -17.00 8.26
N ALA A 456 64.57 -16.35 7.24
CA ALA A 456 64.60 -16.90 5.88
C ALA A 456 65.36 -18.24 5.80
N LEU A 457 66.29 -18.50 6.72
CA LEU A 457 67.04 -19.75 6.83
C LEU A 457 66.31 -20.88 7.61
N LEU A 458 65.17 -20.60 8.26
CA LEU A 458 64.43 -21.62 9.00
C LEU A 458 63.78 -22.65 8.05
N ASP A 459 63.67 -23.90 8.51
CA ASP A 459 62.93 -24.93 7.78
C ASP A 459 61.47 -24.50 7.54
N PRO A 460 60.87 -24.79 6.36
CA PRO A 460 59.48 -24.40 6.06
C PRO A 460 58.45 -24.89 7.08
N ALA A 461 58.71 -26.03 7.74
CA ALA A 461 57.85 -26.55 8.81
C ALA A 461 57.89 -25.66 10.07
N VAL A 462 59.03 -25.04 10.38
CA VAL A 462 59.22 -24.12 11.50
C VAL A 462 58.70 -22.72 11.15
N GLN A 463 58.85 -22.29 9.90
CA GLN A 463 58.32 -21.02 9.40
C GLN A 463 56.78 -20.92 9.45
N ARG A 464 56.07 -22.02 9.73
CA ARG A 464 54.62 -22.03 9.99
C ARG A 464 54.21 -21.17 11.19
N GLU A 465 55.12 -20.88 12.11
CA GLU A 465 54.87 -19.95 13.20
C GLU A 465 55.28 -18.52 12.81
N GLN A 466 54.56 -17.53 13.33
CA GLN A 466 54.82 -16.11 13.06
C GLN A 466 56.20 -15.65 13.56
N ASN A 467 56.72 -14.58 12.97
CA ASN A 467 57.75 -13.77 13.61
C ASN A 467 57.11 -12.78 14.59
N GLU A 468 57.94 -12.19 15.45
CA GLU A 468 57.47 -11.25 16.46
C GLU A 468 58.35 -10.00 16.52
N ILE A 469 57.83 -8.88 16.04
CA ILE A 469 58.43 -7.56 16.14
C ILE A 469 57.74 -6.79 17.25
N ILE A 470 58.53 -6.24 18.17
CA ILE A 470 58.03 -5.56 19.36
C ILE A 470 58.19 -4.06 19.19
N LEU A 471 57.06 -3.36 19.16
CA LEU A 471 57.01 -1.91 19.24
C LEU A 471 56.89 -1.46 20.71
N ALA A 472 57.46 -0.31 21.06
CA ALA A 472 57.27 0.29 22.38
C ALA A 472 55.78 0.57 22.63
N LYS A 473 55.35 0.57 23.90
CA LYS A 473 53.96 0.95 24.22
C LYS A 473 53.71 2.41 23.90
N TRP A 474 52.48 2.73 23.56
CA TRP A 474 52.01 4.10 23.37
C TRP A 474 50.81 4.40 24.30
N PRO A 475 50.42 5.68 24.48
CA PRO A 475 49.22 6.05 25.22
C PRO A 475 47.94 5.36 24.69
N GLN A 476 46.92 5.23 25.55
CA GLN A 476 45.59 4.78 25.10
C GLN A 476 44.93 5.87 24.23
N ASP A 477 44.04 5.46 23.32
CA ASP A 477 43.09 6.32 22.61
C ASP A 477 43.68 7.41 21.70
N ILE A 478 44.91 7.19 21.20
CA ILE A 478 45.58 8.12 20.27
C ILE A 478 45.53 7.66 18.81
N GLY A 479 44.45 7.00 18.38
CA GLY A 479 44.34 6.38 17.05
C GLY A 479 44.67 7.30 15.87
N GLU A 480 44.31 8.59 15.92
CA GLU A 480 44.67 9.59 14.89
C GLU A 480 46.16 9.94 14.83
N GLN A 481 46.86 9.74 15.93
CA GLN A 481 48.28 10.07 16.05
C GLN A 481 49.17 8.89 15.63
N LEU A 482 48.60 7.71 15.43
CA LEU A 482 49.33 6.49 15.06
C LEU A 482 49.45 6.36 13.54
N PRO A 483 50.52 5.71 13.03
CA PRO A 483 50.70 5.44 11.61
C PRO A 483 49.85 4.26 11.14
N LEU A 484 48.55 4.26 11.43
CA LEU A 484 47.61 3.23 10.94
C LEU A 484 47.41 3.38 9.43
N GLU A 485 47.38 2.26 8.70
CA GLU A 485 47.16 2.24 7.25
C GLU A 485 45.85 1.56 6.86
N ALA A 486 45.52 0.43 7.49
CA ALA A 486 44.30 -0.33 7.20
C ALA A 486 43.88 -1.24 8.36
N PHE A 487 42.63 -1.66 8.37
CA PHE A 487 42.18 -2.87 9.07
C PHE A 487 42.16 -4.04 8.11
N PHE A 488 42.26 -5.27 8.60
CA PHE A 488 42.32 -6.42 7.72
C PHE A 488 41.47 -7.59 8.19
N TYR A 489 41.14 -8.45 7.22
CA TYR A 489 40.68 -9.81 7.47
C TYR A 489 41.42 -10.80 6.54
N THR A 490 41.59 -12.05 6.98
CA THR A 490 42.17 -13.14 6.15
C THR A 490 41.13 -14.17 5.72
N THR A 491 39.94 -14.18 6.35
CA THR A 491 38.83 -15.07 6.00
C THR A 491 37.51 -14.29 5.97
N VAL A 492 36.58 -14.71 5.13
CA VAL A 492 35.26 -14.06 5.00
C VAL A 492 34.52 -14.00 6.35
N ALA A 493 34.66 -15.03 7.20
CA ALA A 493 34.06 -15.07 8.53
C ALA A 493 34.59 -13.97 9.49
N ALA A 494 35.79 -13.45 9.24
CA ALA A 494 36.42 -12.42 10.06
C ALA A 494 36.20 -10.99 9.52
N LYS A 495 35.65 -10.84 8.30
CA LYS A 495 35.30 -9.54 7.70
C LYS A 495 34.44 -8.66 8.63
N PRO A 496 33.39 -9.17 9.32
CA PRO A 496 32.60 -8.37 10.25
C PRO A 496 33.43 -7.69 11.35
N ASN A 497 34.49 -8.36 11.84
CA ASN A 497 35.38 -7.81 12.86
C ASN A 497 36.26 -6.68 12.29
N ALA A 498 36.74 -6.81 11.05
CA ALA A 498 37.49 -5.77 10.38
C ALA A 498 36.63 -4.52 10.11
N VAL A 499 35.39 -4.71 9.66
CA VAL A 499 34.39 -3.64 9.48
C VAL A 499 34.05 -2.99 10.82
N PHE A 500 33.97 -3.77 11.91
CA PHE A 500 33.79 -3.22 13.26
C PHE A 500 34.94 -2.28 13.62
N PHE A 501 36.20 -2.66 13.39
CA PHE A 501 37.34 -1.77 13.67
C PHE A 501 37.30 -0.48 12.86
N GLN A 502 36.93 -0.56 11.58
CA GLN A 502 36.76 0.60 10.72
C GLN A 502 35.66 1.53 11.24
N LYS A 503 34.50 0.98 11.62
CA LYS A 503 33.41 1.72 12.26
C LYS A 503 33.87 2.42 13.51
N ASP A 504 34.56 1.67 14.36
CA ASP A 504 35.00 2.16 15.66
C ASP A 504 36.02 3.30 15.53
N TYR A 505 36.97 3.14 14.61
CA TYR A 505 37.92 4.19 14.26
C TYR A 505 37.22 5.43 13.71
N PHE A 506 36.27 5.26 12.79
CA PHE A 506 35.52 6.36 12.21
C PHE A 506 34.74 7.14 13.26
N LEU A 507 34.03 6.45 14.17
CA LEU A 507 33.26 7.10 15.24
C LEU A 507 34.15 7.89 16.21
N HIS A 508 35.39 7.44 16.42
CA HIS A 508 36.32 8.10 17.33
C HIS A 508 37.10 9.26 16.71
N THR A 509 37.36 9.20 15.41
CA THR A 509 38.33 10.09 14.75
C THR A 509 37.71 10.94 13.65
N GLY A 510 36.51 10.61 13.19
CA GLY A 510 35.93 11.15 11.97
C GLY A 510 36.72 10.82 10.69
N ARG A 511 37.74 9.95 10.78
CA ARG A 511 38.60 9.56 9.65
C ARG A 511 38.28 8.15 9.17
N PHE A 512 38.43 7.97 7.87
CA PHE A 512 38.24 6.69 7.22
C PHE A 512 39.58 5.95 7.07
N LEU A 513 39.61 4.66 7.44
CA LEU A 513 40.68 3.71 7.11
C LEU A 513 40.07 2.53 6.36
N PRO A 514 40.68 2.05 5.25
CA PRO A 514 40.11 0.95 4.50
C PRO A 514 40.27 -0.39 5.24
N VAL A 515 39.32 -1.28 5.01
CA VAL A 515 39.42 -2.72 5.26
C VAL A 515 40.06 -3.37 4.04
N VAL A 516 41.12 -4.15 4.23
CA VAL A 516 41.80 -4.91 3.18
C VAL A 516 41.70 -6.42 3.42
N GLY A 517 41.49 -7.17 2.35
CA GLY A 517 41.63 -8.62 2.36
C GLY A 517 43.11 -9.01 2.35
N VAL A 518 43.47 -10.03 3.12
CA VAL A 518 44.84 -10.54 3.21
C VAL A 518 44.85 -12.03 2.88
N ASP A 519 45.42 -12.39 1.73
CA ASP A 519 45.66 -13.78 1.34
C ASP A 519 47.10 -14.19 1.66
N LEU A 520 47.30 -14.83 2.81
CA LEU A 520 48.60 -15.35 3.25
C LEU A 520 49.13 -16.50 2.37
N SER A 521 48.31 -17.04 1.47
CA SER A 521 48.66 -18.11 0.54
C SER A 521 48.92 -17.63 -0.90
N ALA A 522 48.80 -16.32 -1.15
CA ALA A 522 49.01 -15.75 -2.48
C ALA A 522 50.41 -16.10 -3.03
N THR A 523 50.45 -16.67 -4.23
CA THR A 523 51.69 -17.11 -4.91
C THR A 523 52.14 -16.15 -6.00
N ASP A 524 51.27 -15.24 -6.42
CA ASP A 524 51.52 -14.21 -7.43
C ASP A 524 52.08 -12.90 -6.84
N GLY A 525 52.21 -12.83 -5.50
CA GLY A 525 52.65 -11.64 -4.77
C GLY A 525 51.54 -10.64 -4.44
N SER A 526 50.29 -10.92 -4.83
CA SER A 526 49.12 -10.07 -4.58
C SER A 526 48.48 -10.39 -3.21
N VAL A 527 49.24 -10.23 -2.13
CA VAL A 527 48.83 -10.60 -0.76
C VAL A 527 47.67 -9.74 -0.25
N PHE A 528 47.65 -8.45 -0.62
CA PHE A 528 46.67 -7.48 -0.13
C PHE A 528 45.70 -7.09 -1.24
N SER A 529 44.41 -7.22 -0.98
CA SER A 529 43.33 -6.83 -1.92
C SER A 529 42.39 -5.82 -1.28
N PHE A 530 41.78 -4.96 -2.10
CA PHE A 530 40.74 -4.04 -1.68
C PHE A 530 39.47 -4.29 -2.50
N ASN A 531 38.34 -4.37 -1.81
CA ASN A 531 37.03 -4.39 -2.41
C ASN A 531 36.15 -3.31 -1.73
N PRO A 532 35.53 -2.40 -2.51
CA PRO A 532 34.58 -1.42 -1.99
C PRO A 532 33.43 -2.03 -1.16
N ASP A 533 33.01 -3.26 -1.46
CA ASP A 533 31.93 -3.96 -0.74
C ASP A 533 32.39 -4.54 0.61
N ASP A 534 33.70 -4.49 0.91
CA ASP A 534 34.25 -4.90 2.18
C ASP A 534 34.28 -3.79 3.24
N GLN A 535 33.90 -2.58 2.85
CA GLN A 535 33.93 -1.41 3.71
C GLN A 535 32.63 -1.26 4.50
N ILE A 536 32.69 -0.53 5.60
CA ILE A 536 31.53 -0.08 6.35
C ILE A 536 30.63 0.70 5.41
N SER A 537 29.37 0.28 5.33
CA SER A 537 28.34 1.00 4.61
C SER A 537 27.29 1.45 5.63
N PRO A 538 26.90 2.73 5.64
CA PRO A 538 25.65 3.13 6.26
C PRO A 538 24.57 2.58 5.33
N LEU A 539 24.01 1.43 5.64
CA LEU A 539 22.88 0.91 4.90
C LEU A 539 21.64 1.15 5.72
N SER A 540 20.64 1.72 5.07
CA SER A 540 19.30 1.78 5.63
C SER A 540 18.75 0.36 5.70
N ALA A 541 17.66 0.19 6.44
CA ALA A 541 16.83 -0.97 6.18
C ALA A 541 16.27 -0.92 4.75
N SER A 542 15.74 -2.05 4.28
CA SER A 542 14.81 -2.10 3.14
C SER A 542 13.47 -2.67 3.60
N VAL A 543 12.42 -2.47 2.82
CA VAL A 543 11.10 -3.08 3.06
C VAL A 543 10.84 -4.09 1.96
N LYS A 544 10.56 -5.34 2.33
CA LYS A 544 10.46 -6.46 1.38
C LYS A 544 9.30 -6.30 0.39
N GLU A 545 8.19 -5.74 0.86
CA GLU A 545 6.97 -5.48 0.09
C GLU A 545 7.07 -4.20 -0.77
N ALA A 546 8.14 -3.41 -0.60
CA ALA A 546 8.38 -2.18 -1.34
C ALA A 546 9.22 -2.41 -2.61
N ASN A 547 8.94 -1.61 -3.64
CA ASN A 547 9.81 -1.49 -4.80
C ASN A 547 10.76 -0.29 -4.60
N GLY A 548 11.98 -0.57 -4.15
CA GLY A 548 12.90 0.45 -3.68
C GLY A 548 12.32 1.19 -2.46
N ASN A 549 12.23 2.52 -2.56
CA ASN A 549 11.68 3.37 -1.52
C ASN A 549 10.17 3.63 -1.64
N THR A 550 9.45 2.88 -2.48
CA THR A 550 8.00 3.06 -2.68
C THR A 550 7.25 1.79 -2.30
N LEU A 551 6.29 1.92 -1.38
CA LEU A 551 5.39 0.85 -0.99
C LEU A 551 4.02 1.07 -1.64
N ASP A 552 3.64 0.16 -2.54
CA ASP A 552 2.25 0.00 -2.94
C ASP A 552 1.48 -0.68 -1.80
N PRO A 553 0.44 -0.04 -1.23
CA PRO A 553 -0.30 -0.59 -0.11
C PRO A 553 -0.85 -1.99 -0.36
N VAL A 554 -1.23 -2.33 -1.60
CA VAL A 554 -1.81 -3.66 -1.90
C VAL A 554 -0.79 -4.79 -1.75
N ASN A 555 0.52 -4.48 -1.81
CA ASN A 555 1.57 -5.47 -1.55
C ASN A 555 1.74 -5.80 -0.06
N ALA A 556 1.18 -4.98 0.83
CA ALA A 556 1.29 -5.12 2.28
C ALA A 556 -0.05 -5.36 2.97
N GLU A 557 -0.96 -6.12 2.34
CA GLU A 557 -2.28 -6.42 2.94
C GLU A 557 -2.23 -7.43 4.08
N ASP A 558 -1.26 -8.36 4.04
CA ASP A 558 -1.14 -9.46 5.00
C ASP A 558 0.19 -9.45 5.77
N SER A 559 1.23 -8.80 5.24
CA SER A 559 2.56 -8.72 5.85
C SER A 559 3.24 -7.38 5.58
N LEU A 560 4.18 -7.03 6.46
CA LEU A 560 5.09 -5.93 6.26
C LEU A 560 6.41 -6.28 6.94
N THR A 561 7.50 -6.30 6.18
CA THR A 561 8.77 -6.89 6.61
C THR A 561 9.91 -5.94 6.35
N VAL A 562 10.63 -5.56 7.42
CA VAL A 562 11.82 -4.73 7.33
C VAL A 562 13.05 -5.62 7.30
N VAL A 563 13.92 -5.45 6.31
CA VAL A 563 15.15 -6.24 6.15
C VAL A 563 16.34 -5.40 6.59
N VAL A 564 17.05 -5.88 7.61
CA VAL A 564 18.30 -5.29 8.09
C VAL A 564 19.46 -5.81 7.23
N PRO A 565 20.39 -4.94 6.78
CA PRO A 565 21.51 -5.37 5.94
C PRO A 565 22.51 -6.27 6.69
N SER A 566 23.02 -7.32 6.04
CA SER A 566 23.92 -8.30 6.66
C SER A 566 25.38 -7.84 6.76
N ASN A 567 25.79 -6.87 5.95
CA ASN A 567 27.16 -6.37 5.81
C ASN A 567 27.51 -5.20 6.73
N ILE A 568 26.78 -5.02 7.85
CA ILE A 568 27.00 -3.92 8.81
C ILE A 568 27.81 -4.34 10.06
N GLY A 569 28.45 -5.51 10.01
CA GLY A 569 29.29 -6.01 11.10
C GLY A 569 28.51 -6.62 12.28
N LEU A 570 27.38 -7.27 11.99
CA LEU A 570 26.54 -7.96 12.98
C LEU A 570 27.20 -9.25 13.48
N LEU A 571 27.07 -9.52 14.78
CA LEU A 571 27.44 -10.78 15.42
C LEU A 571 26.19 -11.63 15.67
N PRO A 572 26.29 -12.98 15.74
CA PRO A 572 25.12 -13.85 15.91
C PRO A 572 24.31 -13.61 17.21
N ASP A 573 24.96 -13.07 18.24
CA ASP A 573 24.42 -12.75 19.56
C ASP A 573 23.92 -11.30 19.70
N ASP A 574 24.13 -10.46 18.69
CA ASP A 574 23.50 -9.15 18.63
C ASP A 574 21.98 -9.27 18.57
N LYS A 575 21.30 -8.24 19.05
CA LYS A 575 19.87 -8.05 18.83
C LYS A 575 19.61 -6.85 17.95
N LEU A 576 18.55 -6.92 17.16
CA LEU A 576 18.06 -5.91 16.27
C LEU A 576 16.74 -5.36 16.79
N LYS A 577 16.54 -4.06 16.63
CA LYS A 577 15.27 -3.40 16.91
C LYS A 577 14.97 -2.45 15.77
N VAL A 578 13.79 -2.55 15.19
CA VAL A 578 13.37 -1.76 14.02
C VAL A 578 12.31 -0.76 14.43
N THR A 579 12.41 0.46 13.91
CA THR A 579 11.43 1.52 14.09
C THR A 579 10.85 1.94 12.75
N TRP A 580 9.54 1.84 12.62
CA TRP A 580 8.72 2.47 11.58
C TRP A 580 8.07 3.72 12.18
N ALA A 581 8.52 4.90 11.77
CA ALA A 581 7.98 6.16 12.20
C ALA A 581 7.08 6.75 11.10
N GLY A 582 5.78 6.89 11.40
CA GLY A 582 4.83 7.57 10.53
C GLY A 582 5.13 9.06 10.40
N ALA A 583 4.52 9.71 9.41
CA ALA A 583 4.76 11.14 9.17
C ALA A 583 4.26 12.00 10.35
N PRO A 584 4.80 13.23 10.55
CA PRO A 584 4.31 14.13 11.59
C PRO A 584 2.80 14.37 11.50
N GLY A 585 2.10 14.23 12.63
CA GLY A 585 0.62 14.35 12.69
C GLY A 585 -0.14 13.04 12.47
N THR A 586 0.54 11.95 12.12
CA THR A 586 -0.08 10.62 12.01
C THR A 586 -0.50 10.12 13.40
N PRO A 587 -1.70 9.50 13.56
CA PRO A 587 -2.09 8.85 14.80
C PRO A 587 -1.08 7.78 15.25
N ALA A 588 -1.09 7.45 16.55
CA ALA A 588 -0.14 6.48 17.13
C ALA A 588 -0.12 5.12 16.41
N GLY A 589 -1.24 4.70 15.81
CA GLY A 589 -1.34 3.47 15.02
C GLY A 589 -0.53 3.47 13.72
N GLY A 590 -0.04 4.62 13.24
CA GLY A 590 0.82 4.73 12.06
C GLY A 590 2.32 4.64 12.35
N SER A 591 2.71 4.43 13.61
CA SER A 591 4.11 4.18 13.99
C SER A 591 4.22 2.89 14.78
N TYR A 592 5.34 2.21 14.65
CA TYR A 592 5.63 0.98 15.37
C TYR A 592 7.12 0.84 15.64
N THR A 593 7.48 0.23 16.77
CA THR A 593 8.84 -0.20 17.05
C THR A 593 8.78 -1.66 17.48
N SER A 594 9.59 -2.50 16.85
CA SER A 594 9.61 -3.94 17.11
C SER A 594 10.17 -4.25 18.49
N ASP A 595 9.87 -5.45 18.97
CA ASP A 595 10.65 -6.07 20.03
C ASP A 595 12.07 -6.40 19.55
N GLU A 596 12.97 -6.69 20.50
CA GLU A 596 14.35 -7.09 20.20
C GLU A 596 14.38 -8.47 19.54
N SER A 597 15.05 -8.58 18.38
CA SER A 597 15.19 -9.83 17.62
C SER A 597 16.65 -10.23 17.49
N LEU A 598 17.01 -11.47 17.84
CA LEU A 598 18.39 -11.96 17.70
C LEU A 598 18.80 -12.00 16.23
N VAL A 599 20.02 -11.56 15.91
CA VAL A 599 20.60 -11.66 14.56
C VAL A 599 20.63 -13.11 14.08
N SER A 600 20.90 -14.07 14.98
CA SER A 600 20.85 -15.51 14.66
C SER A 600 19.45 -16.04 14.31
N ALA A 601 18.38 -15.32 14.64
CA ALA A 601 17.02 -15.67 14.22
C ALA A 601 16.69 -15.18 12.80
N GLY A 602 17.50 -14.26 12.25
CA GLY A 602 17.32 -13.69 10.91
C GLY A 602 17.45 -12.18 10.91
N LEU A 603 17.47 -11.61 9.70
CA LEU A 603 17.55 -10.16 9.46
C LEU A 603 16.23 -9.56 8.94
N GLU A 604 15.23 -10.40 8.70
CA GLU A 604 13.89 -9.99 8.32
C GLU A 604 13.05 -9.81 9.59
N ILE A 605 12.71 -8.56 9.91
CA ILE A 605 11.97 -8.17 11.10
C ILE A 605 10.53 -7.85 10.67
N PRO A 606 9.55 -8.72 11.00
CA PRO A 606 8.15 -8.44 10.71
C PRO A 606 7.65 -7.29 11.59
N ILE A 607 6.88 -6.39 11.01
CA ILE A 607 6.18 -5.31 11.70
C ILE A 607 4.68 -5.34 11.34
N PRO A 608 3.79 -4.76 12.16
CA PRO A 608 2.36 -4.76 11.86
C PRO A 608 2.06 -4.03 10.56
N TYR A 609 1.53 -4.74 9.56
CA TYR A 609 1.11 -4.13 8.29
C TYR A 609 0.01 -3.07 8.47
N THR A 610 -0.69 -3.07 9.60
CA THR A 610 -1.72 -2.08 9.93
C THR A 610 -1.22 -0.64 9.97
N VAL A 611 0.11 -0.42 10.11
CA VAL A 611 0.70 0.93 10.03
C VAL A 611 0.55 1.56 8.65
N VAL A 612 0.42 0.77 7.58
CA VAL A 612 0.34 1.25 6.19
C VAL A 612 -0.90 2.12 5.97
N ALA A 613 -2.06 1.67 6.49
CA ALA A 613 -3.34 2.36 6.36
C ALA A 613 -3.33 3.80 6.93
N PHE A 614 -2.50 4.05 7.96
CA PHE A 614 -2.37 5.37 8.57
C PHE A 614 -1.45 6.32 7.80
N ASN A 615 -0.58 5.78 6.94
CA ASN A 615 0.46 6.54 6.23
C ASN A 615 0.21 6.63 4.72
N LEU A 616 -0.99 6.28 4.23
CA LEU A 616 -1.32 6.35 2.80
C LEU A 616 -1.09 7.75 2.22
N GLY A 617 -0.34 7.82 1.11
CA GLY A 617 0.05 9.07 0.46
C GLY A 617 1.09 9.89 1.23
N GLN A 618 1.74 9.30 2.24
CA GLN A 618 2.75 9.96 3.08
C GLN A 618 4.09 9.23 3.02
N SER A 619 5.15 9.92 3.45
CA SER A 619 6.48 9.33 3.62
C SER A 619 6.72 8.96 5.08
N VAL A 620 7.13 7.72 5.32
CA VAL A 620 7.50 7.19 6.62
C VAL A 620 9.03 7.06 6.72
N THR A 621 9.53 6.98 7.94
CA THR A 621 10.95 6.74 8.22
C THR A 621 11.13 5.37 8.84
N VAL A 622 11.98 4.53 8.23
CA VAL A 622 12.33 3.22 8.78
C VAL A 622 13.79 3.19 9.20
N THR A 623 14.05 2.89 10.46
CA THR A 623 15.41 2.76 11.02
C THR A 623 15.56 1.45 11.79
N TYR A 624 16.80 1.09 12.11
CA TYR A 624 17.10 0.00 13.02
C TYR A 624 18.23 0.38 13.99
N THR A 625 18.25 -0.22 15.17
CA THR A 625 19.37 -0.17 16.13
C THR A 625 19.92 -1.57 16.34
N VAL A 626 21.21 -1.64 16.68
CA VAL A 626 21.89 -2.88 17.05
C VAL A 626 22.19 -2.82 18.54
N ILE A 627 21.75 -3.82 19.28
CA ILE A 627 21.97 -3.96 20.71
C ILE A 627 23.02 -5.06 20.90
N ARG A 628 24.19 -4.68 21.39
CA ARG A 628 25.31 -5.58 21.67
C ARG A 628 25.68 -5.47 23.14
N ASN A 629 25.73 -6.59 23.85
CA ASN A 629 26.01 -6.63 25.30
C ASN A 629 25.11 -5.67 26.12
N ASN A 630 23.81 -5.59 25.78
CA ASN A 630 22.82 -4.67 26.35
C ASN A 630 23.11 -3.17 26.15
N VAL A 631 23.98 -2.81 25.21
CA VAL A 631 24.20 -1.42 24.80
C VAL A 631 23.61 -1.22 23.41
N GLU A 632 22.64 -0.31 23.31
CA GLU A 632 21.96 0.03 22.05
C GLU A 632 22.79 1.07 21.26
N SER A 633 22.99 0.81 19.97
CA SER A 633 23.64 1.76 19.07
C SER A 633 22.73 2.96 18.76
N PRO A 634 23.27 4.08 18.25
CA PRO A 634 22.46 5.05 17.52
C PRO A 634 21.67 4.38 16.38
N ALA A 635 20.53 4.98 16.01
CA ALA A 635 19.73 4.52 14.88
C ALA A 635 20.56 4.52 13.58
N SER A 636 20.27 3.56 12.71
CA SER A 636 20.81 3.49 11.35
C SER A 636 20.39 4.72 10.53
N ILE A 637 20.96 4.84 9.32
CA ILE A 637 20.44 5.83 8.39
C ILE A 637 18.96 5.53 8.08
N PRO A 638 18.09 6.54 8.12
CA PRO A 638 16.67 6.34 7.83
C PRO A 638 16.46 5.94 6.38
N LEU A 639 15.67 4.90 6.17
CA LEU A 639 14.97 4.67 4.92
C LEU A 639 13.75 5.61 4.89
N SER A 640 13.74 6.56 3.96
CA SER A 640 12.54 7.35 3.66
C SER A 640 11.67 6.58 2.68
N LEU A 641 10.62 5.94 3.18
CA LEU A 641 9.71 5.11 2.37
C LEU A 641 8.43 5.89 2.07
N THR A 642 8.08 6.03 0.80
CA THR A 642 6.80 6.62 0.39
C THR A 642 5.74 5.53 0.30
N VAL A 643 4.68 5.66 1.08
CA VAL A 643 3.50 4.78 1.00
C VAL A 643 2.52 5.40 0.03
N LEU A 644 2.23 4.72 -1.08
CA LEU A 644 1.35 5.25 -2.11
C LEU A 644 -0.10 5.39 -1.59
N PRO A 645 -0.90 6.31 -2.15
CA PRO A 645 -2.35 6.25 -1.96
C PRO A 645 -2.93 5.02 -2.68
N LEU A 646 -4.07 4.51 -2.21
CA LEU A 646 -4.84 3.50 -2.96
C LEU A 646 -5.34 4.10 -4.27
N SER A 647 -5.15 3.40 -5.38
CA SER A 647 -5.66 3.82 -6.68
C SER A 647 -7.16 3.58 -6.78
N GLN A 648 -7.83 4.21 -7.76
CA GLN A 648 -9.25 3.93 -8.00
C GLN A 648 -9.49 2.49 -8.45
N ASP A 649 -8.52 1.88 -9.14
CA ASP A 649 -8.61 0.50 -9.61
C ASP A 649 -8.58 -0.50 -8.44
N ASP A 650 -7.75 -0.25 -7.42
CA ASP A 650 -7.69 -1.06 -6.19
C ASP A 650 -9.03 -1.06 -5.43
N LEU A 651 -9.82 0.01 -5.62
CA LEU A 651 -11.10 0.22 -4.95
C LEU A 651 -12.31 -0.22 -5.78
N LEU A 652 -12.12 -0.64 -7.04
CA LEU A 652 -13.23 -1.02 -7.94
C LEU A 652 -14.07 -2.18 -7.41
N VAL A 653 -13.44 -3.15 -6.76
CA VAL A 653 -14.15 -4.31 -6.15
C VAL A 653 -15.13 -3.89 -5.06
N SER A 654 -14.85 -2.76 -4.40
CA SER A 654 -15.66 -2.18 -3.33
C SER A 654 -16.58 -1.06 -3.83
N LYS A 655 -16.73 -0.91 -5.15
CA LYS A 655 -17.67 0.06 -5.73
C LYS A 655 -19.09 -0.25 -5.21
N PRO A 656 -19.77 0.70 -4.54
CA PRO A 656 -21.04 0.41 -3.87
C PRO A 656 -22.09 -0.06 -4.87
N LYS A 657 -22.94 -1.00 -4.47
CA LYS A 657 -23.98 -1.57 -5.33
C LYS A 657 -25.33 -1.72 -4.62
N ILE A 658 -26.42 -1.53 -5.35
CA ILE A 658 -27.79 -1.83 -4.90
C ILE A 658 -28.15 -3.16 -5.53
N LEU A 659 -28.34 -4.21 -4.74
CA LEU A 659 -28.44 -5.58 -5.25
C LEU A 659 -29.63 -5.80 -6.20
N GLN A 660 -30.70 -5.01 -6.04
CA GLN A 660 -31.90 -5.06 -6.86
C GLN A 660 -31.77 -4.35 -8.21
N ALA A 661 -30.67 -3.62 -8.46
CA ALA A 661 -30.39 -3.09 -9.79
C ALA A 661 -29.91 -4.20 -10.75
N ALA A 662 -29.91 -3.91 -12.05
CA ALA A 662 -29.55 -4.86 -13.10
C ALA A 662 -28.20 -5.55 -12.82
N ASN A 663 -28.07 -6.82 -13.21
CA ASN A 663 -26.87 -7.63 -12.99
C ASN A 663 -26.41 -7.66 -11.51
N ASN A 664 -27.36 -7.81 -10.57
CA ASN A 664 -27.09 -7.86 -9.13
C ASN A 664 -26.33 -6.61 -8.62
N GLY A 665 -26.69 -5.45 -9.15
CA GLY A 665 -26.09 -4.15 -8.81
C GLY A 665 -24.88 -3.71 -9.63
N GLU A 666 -24.39 -4.52 -10.57
CA GLU A 666 -23.29 -4.11 -11.46
C GLU A 666 -23.75 -3.36 -12.71
N GLY A 667 -25.00 -3.57 -13.13
CA GLY A 667 -25.61 -2.89 -14.27
C GLY A 667 -26.03 -1.45 -13.94
N PRO A 668 -26.25 -0.61 -14.97
CA PRO A 668 -26.56 0.80 -14.79
C PRO A 668 -28.04 1.08 -14.51
N GLU A 669 -28.92 0.08 -14.58
CA GLU A 669 -30.37 0.31 -14.50
C GLU A 669 -30.92 -0.11 -13.12
N LEU A 670 -31.68 0.79 -12.48
CA LEU A 670 -32.43 0.50 -11.27
C LEU A 670 -33.93 0.61 -11.59
N ASP A 671 -34.58 -0.54 -11.77
CA ASP A 671 -36.02 -0.62 -12.00
C ASP A 671 -36.76 -0.62 -10.65
N LEU A 672 -37.51 0.45 -10.39
CA LEU A 672 -38.25 0.65 -9.16
C LEU A 672 -39.49 -0.26 -9.06
N ALA A 673 -39.98 -0.82 -10.17
CA ALA A 673 -41.05 -1.81 -10.14
C ALA A 673 -40.59 -3.14 -9.52
N LEU A 674 -39.28 -3.41 -9.54
CA LEU A 674 -38.66 -4.57 -8.89
C LEU A 674 -38.20 -4.28 -7.46
N ALA A 675 -38.33 -3.03 -6.99
CA ALA A 675 -37.95 -2.65 -5.64
C ALA A 675 -38.94 -3.24 -4.62
N ASN A 676 -38.40 -3.88 -3.58
CA ASN A 676 -39.14 -4.42 -2.45
C ASN A 676 -38.68 -3.72 -1.14
N PRO A 677 -39.30 -3.98 0.03
CA PRO A 677 -38.88 -3.35 1.29
C PRO A 677 -37.41 -3.62 1.67
N ASP A 678 -36.83 -4.69 1.14
CA ASP A 678 -35.49 -5.20 1.47
C ASP A 678 -34.43 -4.75 0.45
N VAL A 679 -34.61 -3.58 -0.19
CA VAL A 679 -33.56 -3.03 -1.06
C VAL A 679 -32.26 -2.88 -0.28
N GLU A 680 -31.23 -3.63 -0.69
CA GLU A 680 -29.98 -3.76 0.05
C GLU A 680 -28.85 -3.11 -0.73
N LEU A 681 -28.19 -2.15 -0.10
CA LEU A 681 -26.94 -1.58 -0.56
C LEU A 681 -25.78 -2.35 0.04
N ARG A 682 -24.82 -2.74 -0.80
CA ARG A 682 -23.65 -3.56 -0.44
C ARG A 682 -22.34 -2.90 -0.87
N ILE A 683 -21.33 -3.01 -0.01
CA ILE A 683 -19.94 -2.60 -0.25
C ILE A 683 -19.05 -3.79 0.12
N GLU A 684 -18.36 -4.39 -0.84
CA GLU A 684 -17.39 -5.46 -0.55
C GLU A 684 -16.15 -4.90 0.17
N GLY A 685 -15.42 -5.75 0.89
CA GLY A 685 -14.21 -5.36 1.60
C GLY A 685 -13.13 -4.80 0.67
N TRP A 686 -12.34 -3.86 1.19
CA TRP A 686 -11.31 -3.11 0.46
C TRP A 686 -9.90 -3.40 1.02
N PRO A 687 -8.83 -3.07 0.27
CA PRO A 687 -7.46 -3.12 0.77
C PRO A 687 -7.32 -2.36 2.10
N HIS A 688 -6.69 -2.98 3.10
CA HIS A 688 -6.54 -2.43 4.45
C HIS A 688 -7.87 -2.13 5.19
N MET A 689 -8.98 -2.81 4.84
CA MET A 689 -10.21 -2.77 5.63
C MET A 689 -9.91 -3.20 7.08
N ALA A 690 -10.32 -2.40 8.06
CA ALA A 690 -10.07 -2.67 9.48
C ALA A 690 -11.26 -2.28 10.36
N LYS A 691 -11.37 -2.94 11.52
CA LYS A 691 -12.37 -2.61 12.55
C LYS A 691 -12.21 -1.14 12.97
N ASN A 692 -13.34 -0.48 13.21
CA ASN A 692 -13.42 0.93 13.61
C ASN A 692 -13.01 1.98 12.56
N GLN A 693 -12.75 1.63 11.29
CA GLN A 693 -12.66 2.62 10.22
C GLN A 693 -14.02 3.30 10.04
N TYR A 694 -14.06 4.64 10.16
CA TYR A 694 -15.29 5.41 9.97
C TYR A 694 -15.68 5.46 8.50
N VAL A 695 -16.99 5.42 8.24
CA VAL A 695 -17.54 5.34 6.88
C VAL A 695 -18.65 6.35 6.64
N TRP A 696 -18.74 6.81 5.41
CA TRP A 696 -19.78 7.69 4.90
C TRP A 696 -20.42 7.08 3.67
N LEU A 697 -21.74 7.16 3.59
CA LEU A 697 -22.50 6.63 2.47
C LEU A 697 -23.67 7.55 2.18
N ARG A 698 -23.74 8.05 0.95
CA ARG A 698 -24.78 8.98 0.50
C ARG A 698 -25.41 8.51 -0.81
N LEU A 699 -26.72 8.65 -0.85
CA LEU A 699 -27.53 8.55 -2.05
C LEU A 699 -27.84 9.97 -2.51
N ARG A 700 -27.64 10.25 -3.80
CA ARG A 700 -27.97 11.54 -4.41
C ARG A 700 -28.82 11.29 -5.63
N GLY A 701 -30.09 11.65 -5.54
CA GLY A 701 -31.09 11.47 -6.59
C GLY A 701 -31.81 12.76 -6.90
N GLU A 702 -32.88 12.67 -7.69
CA GLU A 702 -33.67 13.81 -8.14
C GLU A 702 -35.15 13.47 -8.00
N LYS A 703 -35.95 14.40 -7.49
CA LYS A 703 -37.40 14.25 -7.40
C LYS A 703 -38.09 14.55 -8.72
N THR A 704 -39.37 14.20 -8.82
CA THR A 704 -40.22 14.51 -9.99
C THR A 704 -40.26 15.99 -10.34
N ASP A 705 -40.18 16.89 -9.36
CA ASP A 705 -40.11 18.35 -9.55
C ASP A 705 -38.71 18.89 -9.94
N GLY A 706 -37.71 18.01 -10.08
CA GLY A 706 -36.33 18.35 -10.42
C GLY A 706 -35.46 18.80 -9.24
N THR A 707 -35.99 18.82 -8.02
CA THR A 707 -35.20 19.15 -6.82
C THR A 707 -34.30 17.98 -6.41
N ARG A 708 -33.16 18.28 -5.76
CA ARG A 708 -32.25 17.25 -5.24
C ARG A 708 -32.94 16.41 -4.16
N HIS A 709 -32.77 15.09 -4.25
CA HIS A 709 -33.19 14.14 -3.24
C HIS A 709 -31.96 13.41 -2.69
N ASP A 710 -31.27 14.05 -1.73
CA ASP A 710 -30.10 13.47 -1.08
C ASP A 710 -30.51 12.74 0.20
N TYR A 711 -29.93 11.56 0.43
CA TYR A 711 -30.13 10.77 1.64
C TYR A 711 -28.79 10.28 2.18
N THR A 712 -28.53 10.56 3.47
CA THR A 712 -27.33 10.08 4.16
C THR A 712 -27.64 8.76 4.84
N VAL A 713 -27.05 7.68 4.34
CA VAL A 713 -27.19 6.34 4.91
C VAL A 713 -26.24 6.19 6.10
N TRP A 714 -24.97 6.54 5.91
CA TRP A 714 -23.96 6.54 6.97
C TRP A 714 -23.21 7.87 7.03
N LYS A 715 -22.85 8.22 8.26
CA LYS A 715 -21.92 9.30 8.59
C LYS A 715 -21.20 8.91 9.88
N ALA A 716 -20.03 9.47 10.16
CA ALA A 716 -19.41 9.29 11.47
C ALA A 716 -20.43 9.61 12.60
N PRO A 717 -20.56 8.75 13.63
CA PRO A 717 -19.62 7.71 14.05
C PRO A 717 -19.89 6.28 13.48
N SER A 718 -20.63 6.14 12.37
CA SER A 718 -20.73 4.87 11.63
C SER A 718 -19.34 4.39 11.23
N ARG A 719 -19.05 3.12 11.51
CA ARG A 719 -17.73 2.53 11.32
C ARG A 719 -17.83 1.03 11.08
N VAL A 720 -16.79 0.43 10.50
CA VAL A 720 -16.70 -1.01 10.29
C VAL A 720 -16.81 -1.76 11.63
N THR A 721 -17.85 -2.58 11.76
CA THR A 721 -18.09 -3.43 12.93
C THR A 721 -17.28 -4.74 12.85
N PRO A 722 -17.11 -5.47 13.97
CA PRO A 722 -16.44 -6.77 13.95
C PRO A 722 -17.07 -7.77 12.97
N SER A 723 -18.41 -7.87 12.94
CA SER A 723 -19.11 -8.80 12.04
C SER A 723 -18.97 -8.40 10.57
N GLU A 724 -18.89 -7.11 10.25
CA GLU A 724 -18.59 -6.59 8.91
C GLU A 724 -17.18 -6.90 8.45
N TYR A 725 -16.21 -6.73 9.35
CA TYR A 725 -14.83 -7.11 9.09
C TYR A 725 -14.72 -8.62 8.83
N ASP A 726 -15.32 -9.45 9.69
CA ASP A 726 -15.24 -10.91 9.58
C ASP A 726 -15.92 -11.43 8.29
N ARG A 727 -17.05 -10.84 7.89
CA ARG A 727 -17.76 -11.23 6.64
C ARG A 727 -17.20 -10.57 5.37
N ARG A 728 -16.30 -9.58 5.49
CA ARG A 728 -15.67 -8.82 4.39
C ARG A 728 -16.65 -8.06 3.49
N TYR A 729 -17.74 -7.54 4.04
CA TYR A 729 -18.61 -6.58 3.34
C TYR A 729 -19.49 -5.80 4.33
N LEU A 730 -19.88 -4.59 3.94
CA LEU A 730 -20.88 -3.77 4.65
C LEU A 730 -22.21 -3.85 3.91
N LYS A 731 -23.31 -3.67 4.65
CA LYS A 731 -24.65 -3.61 4.05
C LYS A 731 -25.56 -2.62 4.77
N ALA A 732 -26.42 -1.94 4.02
CA ALA A 732 -27.45 -1.05 4.57
C ALA A 732 -28.75 -1.18 3.78
N PRO A 733 -29.91 -1.08 4.44
CA PRO A 733 -31.17 -0.94 3.74
C PRO A 733 -31.25 0.43 3.04
N VAL A 734 -31.82 0.46 1.83
CA VAL A 734 -32.21 1.70 1.17
C VAL A 734 -33.66 1.99 1.52
N PRO A 735 -33.99 3.15 2.11
CA PRO A 735 -35.38 3.43 2.49
C PRO A 735 -36.31 3.42 1.27
N TYR A 736 -37.38 2.65 1.36
CA TYR A 736 -38.39 2.58 0.30
C TYR A 736 -39.02 3.94 -0.02
N SER A 737 -39.24 4.79 1.01
CA SER A 737 -39.72 6.17 0.86
C SER A 737 -38.77 7.06 0.06
N TYR A 738 -37.46 6.82 0.16
CA TYR A 738 -36.48 7.54 -0.63
C TYR A 738 -36.60 7.15 -2.12
N LEU A 739 -36.74 5.85 -2.39
CA LEU A 739 -36.90 5.33 -3.75
C LEU A 739 -38.19 5.83 -4.43
N GLN A 740 -39.31 5.89 -3.69
CA GLN A 740 -40.60 6.38 -4.19
C GLN A 740 -40.54 7.81 -4.73
N ALA A 741 -39.73 8.66 -4.11
CA ALA A 741 -39.63 10.06 -4.48
C ALA A 741 -38.67 10.30 -5.67
N LEU A 742 -37.98 9.27 -6.18
CA LEU A 742 -37.08 9.39 -7.31
C LEU A 742 -37.86 9.56 -8.61
N ARG A 743 -37.40 10.48 -9.47
CA ARG A 743 -37.98 10.69 -10.80
C ARG A 743 -37.53 9.58 -11.76
N ASP A 744 -38.48 9.04 -12.51
CA ASP A 744 -38.21 8.19 -13.66
C ASP A 744 -37.24 8.86 -14.65
N GLY A 745 -36.27 8.10 -15.17
CA GLY A 745 -35.19 8.56 -16.03
C GLY A 745 -34.11 9.42 -15.35
N SER A 746 -34.19 9.69 -14.04
CA SER A 746 -33.15 10.44 -13.31
C SER A 746 -31.95 9.58 -12.94
N VAL A 747 -30.83 10.22 -12.57
CA VAL A 747 -29.63 9.53 -12.10
C VAL A 747 -29.64 9.46 -10.57
N LEU A 748 -29.53 8.24 -10.04
CA LEU A 748 -29.21 7.98 -8.65
C LEU A 748 -27.70 7.70 -8.51
N SER A 749 -26.98 8.56 -7.80
CA SER A 749 -25.57 8.38 -7.46
C SER A 749 -25.39 7.82 -6.05
N VAL A 750 -24.51 6.83 -5.89
CA VAL A 750 -24.13 6.22 -4.62
C VAL A 750 -22.66 6.52 -4.34
N GLU A 751 -22.43 7.43 -3.39
CA GLU A 751 -21.11 7.87 -2.96
C GLU A 751 -20.72 7.16 -1.66
N PHE A 752 -19.58 6.47 -1.65
CA PHE A 752 -19.03 5.81 -0.47
C PHE A 752 -17.61 6.33 -0.17
N LYS A 753 -17.33 6.55 1.13
CA LYS A 753 -16.00 6.93 1.62
C LYS A 753 -15.66 6.17 2.90
N ALA A 754 -14.37 5.89 3.10
CA ALA A 754 -13.86 5.30 4.34
C ALA A 754 -12.62 6.05 4.83
N ALA A 755 -12.52 6.31 6.13
CA ALA A 755 -11.32 6.86 6.75
C ALA A 755 -10.42 5.72 7.25
N LEU A 756 -9.42 5.37 6.44
CA LEU A 756 -8.53 4.24 6.73
C LEU A 756 -7.66 4.47 7.98
N SER A 757 -7.35 5.73 8.27
CA SER A 757 -6.67 6.21 9.48
C SER A 757 -7.57 6.23 10.74
N GLN A 758 -8.82 5.79 10.63
CA GLN A 758 -9.83 5.83 11.70
C GLN A 758 -10.16 7.25 12.21
N SER A 759 -9.87 8.28 11.40
CA SER A 759 -10.30 9.64 11.67
C SER A 759 -11.82 9.79 11.53
N THR A 760 -12.43 10.63 12.37
CA THR A 760 -13.83 11.05 12.21
C THR A 760 -13.99 12.24 11.27
N ASP A 761 -12.88 12.82 10.79
CA ASP A 761 -12.87 13.88 9.79
C ASP A 761 -13.04 13.29 8.38
N GLU A 762 -14.15 13.61 7.73
CA GLU A 762 -14.46 13.14 6.39
C GLU A 762 -13.46 13.63 5.33
N SER A 763 -12.80 14.77 5.56
CA SER A 763 -11.78 15.28 4.61
C SER A 763 -10.57 14.34 4.48
N GLN A 764 -10.36 13.48 5.48
CA GLN A 764 -9.30 12.47 5.52
C GLN A 764 -9.78 11.10 4.99
N ALA A 765 -11.03 10.99 4.53
CA ALA A 765 -11.59 9.75 4.02
C ALA A 765 -11.26 9.53 2.54
N VAL A 766 -10.83 8.32 2.20
CA VAL A 766 -10.63 7.89 0.82
C VAL A 766 -11.99 7.74 0.14
N THR A 767 -12.13 8.34 -1.04
CA THR A 767 -13.36 8.27 -1.84
C THR A 767 -13.28 7.10 -2.81
N PHE A 768 -14.29 6.24 -2.75
CA PHE A 768 -14.41 5.07 -3.59
C PHE A 768 -15.03 5.43 -4.95
N PRO A 769 -14.85 4.58 -5.98
CA PRO A 769 -15.46 4.79 -7.28
C PRO A 769 -16.97 5.04 -7.17
N LEU A 770 -17.46 6.11 -7.81
CA LEU A 770 -18.87 6.48 -7.78
C LEU A 770 -19.71 5.46 -8.57
N ARG A 771 -20.79 4.94 -7.96
CA ARG A 771 -21.81 4.17 -8.68
C ARG A 771 -22.97 5.08 -9.08
N THR A 772 -23.45 4.92 -10.29
CA THR A 772 -24.61 5.64 -10.82
C THR A 772 -25.60 4.65 -11.41
N TYR A 773 -26.89 4.85 -11.14
CA TYR A 773 -27.98 4.14 -11.78
C TYR A 773 -28.88 5.13 -12.50
N THR A 774 -29.39 4.73 -13.66
CA THR A 774 -30.58 5.35 -14.26
C THR A 774 -31.80 4.71 -13.61
N VAL A 775 -32.67 5.54 -13.04
CA VAL A 775 -33.91 5.12 -12.40
C VAL A 775 -34.95 4.85 -13.49
N HIS A 776 -35.60 3.68 -13.45
CA HIS A 776 -36.74 3.36 -14.32
C HIS A 776 -37.98 3.04 -13.52
N GLY A 777 -39.13 3.46 -14.04
CA GLY A 777 -40.43 3.18 -13.48
C GLY A 777 -40.71 3.93 -12.19
N GLN A 778 -41.72 3.45 -11.48
CA GLN A 778 -42.11 3.96 -10.17
C GLN A 778 -42.26 2.78 -9.21
N VAL A 779 -42.03 3.07 -7.94
CA VAL A 779 -42.25 2.11 -6.87
C VAL A 779 -43.76 1.83 -6.74
N LEU A 780 -44.17 0.57 -6.90
CA LEU A 780 -45.58 0.18 -6.81
C LEU A 780 -46.04 -0.05 -5.36
N PRO A 781 -47.25 0.37 -4.96
CA PRO A 781 -47.79 0.05 -3.64
C PRO A 781 -47.91 -1.47 -3.42
N PHE A 782 -47.74 -1.92 -2.16
CA PHE A 782 -47.85 -3.34 -1.79
C PHE A 782 -49.24 -3.92 -2.06
N PRO A 783 -49.39 -5.25 -2.23
CA PRO A 783 -50.71 -5.85 -2.37
C PRO A 783 -51.63 -5.55 -1.17
N PRO A 784 -52.95 -5.42 -1.40
CA PRO A 784 -53.91 -5.40 -0.30
C PRO A 784 -53.96 -6.77 0.41
N SER A 785 -54.64 -6.82 1.56
CA SER A 785 -55.11 -8.08 2.15
C SER A 785 -56.63 -8.08 2.27
N VAL A 786 -57.24 -9.24 2.50
CA VAL A 786 -58.69 -9.37 2.75
C VAL A 786 -58.87 -9.81 4.19
N LYS A 787 -59.67 -9.08 4.95
CA LYS A 787 -59.82 -9.27 6.41
C LYS A 787 -60.40 -10.64 6.77
N GLU A 788 -61.32 -11.12 5.94
CA GLU A 788 -62.00 -12.41 6.08
C GLU A 788 -61.19 -13.59 5.51
N ALA A 789 -60.02 -13.34 4.90
CA ALA A 789 -59.19 -14.38 4.29
C ALA A 789 -58.05 -14.85 5.20
N ASP A 790 -57.68 -16.13 5.09
CA ASP A 790 -56.43 -16.66 5.61
C ASP A 790 -55.35 -16.57 4.52
N GLY A 791 -54.51 -15.54 4.60
CA GLY A 791 -53.46 -15.25 3.63
C GLY A 791 -54.01 -14.99 2.22
N THR A 792 -53.89 -15.98 1.34
CA THR A 792 -54.34 -15.90 -0.07
C THR A 792 -55.54 -16.81 -0.36
N THR A 793 -56.19 -17.33 0.68
CA THR A 793 -57.37 -18.20 0.58
C THR A 793 -58.54 -17.63 1.38
N LEU A 794 -59.71 -17.54 0.76
CA LEU A 794 -60.94 -17.06 1.39
C LEU A 794 -61.96 -18.20 1.44
N ASN A 795 -62.33 -18.61 2.65
CA ASN A 795 -63.49 -19.46 2.85
C ASN A 795 -64.75 -18.58 2.67
N PRO A 796 -65.66 -18.91 1.73
CA PRO A 796 -66.84 -18.10 1.49
C PRO A 796 -67.73 -17.92 2.73
N ILE A 797 -67.71 -18.83 3.71
CA ILE A 797 -68.50 -18.70 4.94
C ILE A 797 -68.03 -17.51 5.78
N ASP A 798 -66.73 -17.23 5.82
CA ASP A 798 -66.16 -16.12 6.59
C ASP A 798 -66.56 -14.75 6.01
N ALA A 799 -67.03 -14.72 4.75
CA ALA A 799 -67.51 -13.52 4.07
C ALA A 799 -69.05 -13.50 3.89
N GLU A 800 -69.82 -14.26 4.69
CA GLU A 800 -71.29 -14.29 4.59
C GLU A 800 -71.93 -12.96 5.00
N ASP A 801 -71.38 -12.25 5.99
CA ASP A 801 -71.93 -10.98 6.50
C ASP A 801 -71.21 -9.74 5.95
N SER A 802 -69.88 -9.80 5.79
CA SER A 802 -69.05 -8.69 5.31
C SER A 802 -67.92 -9.19 4.41
N LEU A 803 -67.39 -8.28 3.59
CA LEU A 803 -66.17 -8.50 2.85
C LEU A 803 -65.37 -7.21 2.85
N THR A 804 -64.15 -7.25 3.37
CA THR A 804 -63.37 -6.04 3.66
C THR A 804 -61.97 -6.18 3.10
N VAL A 805 -61.60 -5.25 2.21
CA VAL A 805 -60.24 -5.14 1.69
C VAL A 805 -59.45 -4.19 2.58
N MET A 806 -58.33 -4.67 3.09
CA MET A 806 -57.40 -3.92 3.92
C MET A 806 -56.30 -3.36 3.02
N VAL A 807 -56.26 -2.04 2.90
CA VAL A 807 -55.12 -1.34 2.28
C VAL A 807 -53.99 -1.30 3.31
N PRO A 808 -52.77 -1.77 2.98
CA PRO A 808 -51.66 -1.74 3.93
C PRO A 808 -51.32 -0.29 4.27
N THR A 809 -50.81 -0.06 5.48
CA THR A 809 -50.12 1.18 5.84
C THR A 809 -48.78 1.27 5.10
N SER A 810 -48.82 1.30 3.77
CA SER A 810 -47.63 1.48 2.95
C SER A 810 -47.01 2.84 3.28
N ILE A 811 -45.68 2.87 3.31
CA ILE A 811 -44.92 4.10 3.48
C ILE A 811 -45.28 5.01 2.29
N GLY A 812 -45.80 6.21 2.56
CA GLY A 812 -46.14 7.21 1.54
C GLY A 812 -47.61 7.61 1.44
N LEU A 813 -48.54 6.91 2.12
CA LEU A 813 -49.94 7.37 2.18
C LEU A 813 -50.05 8.64 3.02
N LEU A 814 -50.55 9.71 2.42
CA LEU A 814 -50.84 10.98 3.08
C LEU A 814 -52.31 11.03 3.51
N PRO A 815 -52.67 11.74 4.59
CA PRO A 815 -54.05 11.78 5.07
C PRO A 815 -55.07 12.27 4.03
N ASP A 816 -54.65 13.12 3.10
CA ASP A 816 -55.47 13.69 2.01
C ASP A 816 -55.49 12.85 0.73
N ASP A 817 -54.74 11.74 0.67
CA ASP A 817 -54.80 10.80 -0.45
C ASP A 817 -56.17 10.13 -0.51
N LYS A 818 -56.57 9.76 -1.73
CA LYS A 818 -57.75 8.94 -1.96
C LYS A 818 -57.39 7.53 -2.39
N LEU A 819 -58.17 6.57 -1.92
CA LEU A 819 -58.05 5.14 -2.22
C LEU A 819 -59.25 4.68 -3.03
N LYS A 820 -59.00 3.79 -3.98
CA LYS A 820 -60.03 3.12 -4.79
C LYS A 820 -59.69 1.64 -4.94
N VAL A 821 -60.54 0.75 -4.42
CA VAL A 821 -60.31 -0.70 -4.45
C VAL A 821 -61.05 -1.35 -5.60
N THR A 822 -60.41 -2.30 -6.27
CA THR A 822 -61.02 -3.14 -7.30
C THR A 822 -60.91 -4.61 -6.92
N TRP A 823 -62.07 -5.26 -6.82
CA TRP A 823 -62.23 -6.70 -6.79
C TRP A 823 -62.61 -7.18 -8.19
N ALA A 824 -61.66 -7.80 -8.90
CA ALA A 824 -61.90 -8.35 -10.22
C ALA A 824 -62.15 -9.86 -10.13
N GLY A 825 -63.36 -10.28 -10.52
CA GLY A 825 -63.72 -11.69 -10.66
C GLY A 825 -62.90 -12.38 -11.74
N ALA A 826 -62.78 -13.70 -11.65
CA ALA A 826 -62.02 -14.47 -12.64
C ALA A 826 -62.60 -14.30 -14.06
N PRO A 827 -61.78 -14.39 -15.13
CA PRO A 827 -62.24 -14.30 -16.51
C PRO A 827 -63.46 -15.20 -16.80
N GLY A 828 -64.47 -14.65 -17.47
CA GLY A 828 -65.73 -15.36 -17.76
C GLY A 828 -66.77 -15.33 -16.63
N THR A 829 -66.46 -14.75 -15.48
CA THR A 829 -67.45 -14.51 -14.41
C THR A 829 -68.40 -13.38 -14.80
N PRO A 830 -69.72 -13.51 -14.54
CA PRO A 830 -70.67 -12.42 -14.77
C PRO A 830 -70.29 -11.12 -14.05
N ALA A 831 -70.81 -9.98 -14.51
CA ALA A 831 -70.47 -8.66 -13.97
C ALA A 831 -70.68 -8.55 -12.45
N GLY A 832 -71.66 -9.26 -11.88
CA GLY A 832 -71.92 -9.32 -10.44
C GLY A 832 -70.79 -9.93 -9.61
N GLY A 833 -69.82 -10.61 -10.23
CA GLY A 833 -68.63 -11.13 -9.56
C GLY A 833 -67.45 -10.15 -9.50
N SER A 834 -67.61 -8.92 -9.99
CA SER A 834 -66.59 -7.87 -9.87
C SER A 834 -67.18 -6.61 -9.26
N TYR A 835 -66.36 -5.85 -8.54
CA TYR A 835 -66.76 -4.59 -7.95
C TYR A 835 -65.58 -3.64 -7.85
N THR A 836 -65.84 -2.35 -8.06
CA THR A 836 -64.88 -1.28 -7.81
C THR A 836 -65.53 -0.27 -6.86
N SER A 837 -64.85 0.06 -5.77
CA SER A 837 -65.35 1.02 -4.79
C SER A 837 -65.37 2.45 -5.35
N ASP A 838 -66.12 3.33 -4.69
CA ASP A 838 -65.91 4.76 -4.77
C ASP A 838 -64.56 5.16 -4.14
N GLU A 839 -64.16 6.41 -4.34
CA GLU A 839 -62.96 6.97 -3.72
C GLU A 839 -63.17 7.25 -2.23
N SER A 840 -62.23 6.80 -1.39
CA SER A 840 -62.23 7.05 0.06
C SER A 840 -60.94 7.74 0.51
N LEU A 841 -61.02 8.75 1.37
CA LEU A 841 -59.83 9.39 1.93
C LEU A 841 -59.06 8.42 2.82
N VAL A 842 -57.73 8.45 2.77
CA VAL A 842 -56.86 7.73 3.71
C VAL A 842 -57.18 8.12 5.16
N SER A 843 -57.49 9.39 5.43
CA SER A 843 -57.90 9.85 6.76
C SER A 843 -59.22 9.24 7.26
N ALA A 844 -60.05 8.70 6.37
CA ALA A 844 -61.29 8.02 6.74
C ALA A 844 -61.08 6.55 7.16
N GLY A 845 -59.89 5.99 6.92
CA GLY A 845 -59.53 4.62 7.25
C GLY A 845 -58.98 3.84 6.06
N LEU A 846 -58.40 2.68 6.34
CA LEU A 846 -57.80 1.78 5.34
C LEU A 846 -58.59 0.48 5.14
N GLU A 847 -59.71 0.33 5.85
CA GLU A 847 -60.65 -0.77 5.64
C GLU A 847 -61.68 -0.35 4.60
N ILE A 848 -61.62 -0.94 3.41
CA ILE A 848 -62.51 -0.62 2.29
C ILE A 848 -63.55 -1.73 2.15
N PRO A 849 -64.83 -1.49 2.48
CA PRO A 849 -65.87 -2.49 2.35
C PRO A 849 -66.17 -2.78 0.88
N ILE A 850 -66.30 -4.06 0.56
CA ILE A 850 -66.70 -4.58 -0.75
C ILE A 850 -68.03 -5.33 -0.56
N PRO A 851 -68.98 -5.25 -1.51
CA PRO A 851 -70.18 -6.07 -1.45
C PRO A 851 -69.81 -7.56 -1.40
N ASN A 852 -70.22 -8.24 -0.33
CA ASN A 852 -70.08 -9.69 -0.19
C ASN A 852 -70.86 -10.47 -1.27
N THR A 853 -71.79 -9.82 -1.97
CA THR A 853 -72.53 -10.39 -3.11
C THR A 853 -71.62 -10.92 -4.22
N VAL A 854 -70.37 -10.43 -4.33
CA VAL A 854 -69.39 -10.94 -5.30
C VAL A 854 -68.93 -12.38 -4.97
N MET A 855 -69.12 -12.88 -3.75
CA MET A 855 -68.70 -14.22 -3.32
C MET A 855 -69.38 -15.33 -4.12
N ALA A 856 -70.71 -15.27 -4.26
CA ALA A 856 -71.49 -16.30 -4.96
C ALA A 856 -70.98 -16.56 -6.39
N PHE A 857 -70.59 -15.50 -7.10
CA PHE A 857 -70.10 -15.58 -8.48
C PHE A 857 -68.68 -16.16 -8.59
N ASN A 858 -67.90 -16.12 -7.51
CA ASN A 858 -66.48 -16.45 -7.50
C ASN A 858 -66.13 -17.74 -6.76
N LEU A 859 -67.12 -18.51 -6.27
CA LEU A 859 -66.89 -19.80 -5.60
C LEU A 859 -65.99 -20.74 -6.44
N GLY A 860 -64.91 -21.22 -5.84
CA GLY A 860 -63.94 -22.10 -6.49
C GLY A 860 -63.03 -21.43 -7.53
N LYS A 861 -63.00 -20.08 -7.58
CA LYS A 861 -62.20 -19.31 -8.56
C LYS A 861 -61.16 -18.42 -7.87
N SER A 862 -60.11 -18.06 -8.60
CA SER A 862 -59.15 -17.06 -8.15
C SER A 862 -59.49 -15.67 -8.68
N VAL A 863 -59.65 -14.72 -7.76
CA VAL A 863 -59.96 -13.32 -8.02
C VAL A 863 -58.70 -12.46 -7.87
N THR A 864 -58.71 -11.28 -8.49
CA THR A 864 -57.62 -10.31 -8.36
C THR A 864 -58.11 -9.10 -7.59
N VAL A 865 -57.41 -8.74 -6.50
CA VAL A 865 -57.73 -7.58 -5.67
C VAL A 865 -56.60 -6.55 -5.78
N THR A 866 -56.93 -5.31 -6.10
CA THR A 866 -55.98 -4.18 -6.19
C THR A 866 -56.56 -2.94 -5.52
N TYR A 867 -55.70 -2.00 -5.15
CA TYR A 867 -56.11 -0.64 -4.80
C TYR A 867 -55.31 0.38 -5.60
N THR A 868 -55.89 1.55 -5.83
CA THR A 868 -55.24 2.68 -6.48
C THR A 868 -55.17 3.84 -5.50
N VAL A 869 -53.98 4.42 -5.36
CA VAL A 869 -53.72 5.64 -4.59
C VAL A 869 -53.77 6.82 -5.54
N ILE A 870 -54.55 7.84 -5.19
CA ILE A 870 -54.71 9.06 -5.96
C ILE A 870 -54.20 10.22 -5.10
N HIS A 871 -53.04 10.76 -5.46
CA HIS A 871 -52.44 11.94 -4.82
C HIS A 871 -52.66 13.19 -5.67
N HIS A 872 -52.75 14.36 -5.04
CA HIS A 872 -53.00 15.65 -5.72
C HIS A 872 -52.01 15.90 -6.89
N ASN A 873 -52.52 16.02 -8.12
CA ASN A 873 -51.75 16.30 -9.35
C ASN A 873 -50.64 15.27 -9.69
N VAL A 874 -50.75 14.03 -9.20
CA VAL A 874 -49.85 12.92 -9.57
C VAL A 874 -50.67 11.83 -10.26
N GLU A 875 -50.08 11.16 -11.25
CA GLU A 875 -50.71 10.00 -11.90
C GLU A 875 -51.04 8.91 -10.85
N PRO A 876 -52.25 8.32 -10.89
CA PRO A 876 -52.66 7.31 -9.93
C PRO A 876 -51.73 6.09 -9.94
N ALA A 877 -51.33 5.63 -8.75
CA ALA A 877 -50.49 4.44 -8.60
C ALA A 877 -51.34 3.25 -8.15
N THR A 878 -51.40 2.20 -8.99
CA THR A 878 -52.10 0.94 -8.65
C THR A 878 -51.16 -0.02 -7.94
N SER A 879 -51.66 -0.65 -6.88
CA SER A 879 -50.94 -1.65 -6.11
C SER A 879 -50.56 -2.87 -6.94
N ILE A 880 -49.55 -3.61 -6.48
CA ILE A 880 -49.34 -4.99 -6.91
C ILE A 880 -50.64 -5.79 -6.64
N PRO A 881 -51.09 -6.66 -7.55
CA PRO A 881 -52.32 -7.43 -7.35
C PRO A 881 -52.16 -8.51 -6.27
N LEU A 882 -53.19 -8.63 -5.41
CA LEU A 882 -53.41 -9.83 -4.60
C LEU A 882 -54.20 -10.85 -5.44
N SER A 883 -53.61 -12.01 -5.69
CA SER A 883 -54.34 -13.16 -6.21
C SER A 883 -54.95 -13.93 -5.03
N LEU A 884 -56.27 -13.93 -4.92
CA LEU A 884 -57.01 -14.56 -3.81
C LEU A 884 -57.83 -15.73 -4.34
N MET A 885 -57.70 -16.91 -3.73
CA MET A 885 -58.51 -18.09 -4.07
C MET A 885 -59.77 -18.13 -3.20
N VAL A 886 -60.95 -18.00 -3.82
CA VAL A 886 -62.23 -18.20 -3.13
C VAL A 886 -62.55 -19.69 -3.16
N LEU A 887 -62.67 -20.31 -1.99
CA LEU A 887 -62.94 -21.74 -1.88
C LEU A 887 -64.37 -22.08 -2.35
N PRO A 888 -64.61 -23.31 -2.85
CA PRO A 888 -65.97 -23.78 -3.05
C PRO A 888 -66.67 -23.99 -1.69
N LEU A 889 -68.00 -23.91 -1.68
CA LEU A 889 -68.78 -24.33 -0.51
C LEU A 889 -68.64 -25.85 -0.31
N SER A 890 -68.41 -26.28 0.92
CA SER A 890 -68.37 -27.70 1.25
C SER A 890 -69.78 -28.29 1.29
N GLN A 891 -69.90 -29.62 1.26
CA GLN A 891 -71.20 -30.27 1.42
C GLN A 891 -71.82 -30.01 2.80
N ASP A 892 -70.99 -29.82 3.83
CA ASP A 892 -71.45 -29.52 5.19
C ASP A 892 -72.10 -28.12 5.27
N ASP A 893 -71.53 -27.13 4.57
CA ASP A 893 -72.08 -25.76 4.49
C ASP A 893 -73.48 -25.73 3.87
N LEU A 894 -73.77 -26.70 2.99
CA LEU A 894 -75.03 -26.82 2.27
C LEU A 894 -76.08 -27.69 2.98
N LEU A 895 -75.71 -28.38 4.07
CA LEU A 895 -76.62 -29.27 4.81
C LEU A 895 -77.86 -28.55 5.33
N ARG A 896 -77.75 -27.27 5.69
CA ARG A 896 -78.88 -26.46 6.17
C ARG A 896 -80.01 -26.34 5.15
N ALA A 897 -79.70 -26.44 3.86
CA ALA A 897 -80.65 -26.38 2.75
C ALA A 897 -80.97 -27.77 2.16
N LYS A 898 -80.64 -28.86 2.88
CA LYS A 898 -80.95 -30.21 2.44
C LYS A 898 -82.46 -30.36 2.19
N PRO A 899 -82.88 -30.78 0.98
CA PRO A 899 -84.30 -30.85 0.61
C PRO A 899 -85.09 -31.72 1.58
N LYS A 900 -86.32 -31.33 1.92
CA LYS A 900 -87.22 -32.15 2.75
C LYS A 900 -88.67 -32.14 2.29
N ILE A 901 -89.30 -33.31 2.30
CA ILE A 901 -90.74 -33.49 2.11
C ILE A 901 -91.41 -33.31 3.48
N LEU A 902 -92.17 -32.22 3.66
CA LEU A 902 -92.71 -31.83 4.97
C LEU A 902 -93.63 -32.88 5.60
N GLN A 903 -94.26 -33.71 4.77
CA GLN A 903 -95.15 -34.79 5.20
C GLN A 903 -94.41 -36.09 5.58
N ALA A 904 -93.09 -36.17 5.39
CA ALA A 904 -92.32 -37.33 5.85
C ALA A 904 -92.10 -37.27 7.37
N ALA A 905 -91.62 -38.38 7.95
CA ALA A 905 -91.37 -38.50 9.38
C ALA A 905 -90.51 -37.33 9.91
N ASN A 906 -90.74 -36.92 11.17
CA ASN A 906 -90.04 -35.80 11.81
C ASN A 906 -90.04 -34.50 10.96
N ASN A 907 -91.21 -34.10 10.44
CA ASN A 907 -91.39 -32.90 9.60
C ASN A 907 -90.46 -32.83 8.37
N GLY A 908 -90.14 -34.00 7.80
CA GLY A 908 -89.25 -34.12 6.65
C GLY A 908 -87.81 -34.51 6.98
N ASP A 909 -87.40 -34.49 8.25
CA ASP A 909 -86.03 -34.84 8.63
C ASP A 909 -85.80 -36.34 8.87
N GLY A 910 -86.86 -37.10 9.09
CA GLY A 910 -86.81 -38.55 9.27
C GLY A 910 -86.58 -39.31 7.96
N PRO A 911 -86.21 -40.60 8.03
CA PRO A 911 -85.83 -41.39 6.86
C PRO A 911 -87.02 -41.99 6.10
N GLU A 912 -88.26 -41.80 6.55
CA GLU A 912 -89.42 -42.55 6.07
C GLU A 912 -90.53 -41.60 5.59
N LEU A 913 -91.11 -41.91 4.43
CA LEU A 913 -92.28 -41.24 3.87
C LEU A 913 -93.41 -42.27 3.73
N ASP A 914 -94.44 -42.16 4.57
CA ASP A 914 -95.65 -42.98 4.46
C ASP A 914 -96.65 -42.35 3.49
N VAL A 915 -96.67 -42.88 2.26
CA VAL A 915 -97.49 -42.33 1.17
C VAL A 915 -98.98 -42.63 1.35
N ASN A 916 -99.35 -43.57 2.23
CA ASN A 916 -100.76 -43.87 2.52
C ASN A 916 -101.42 -42.79 3.38
N THR A 917 -100.61 -42.04 4.14
CA THR A 917 -101.10 -40.97 5.02
C THR A 917 -101.29 -39.63 4.30
N LEU A 918 -100.83 -39.52 3.05
CA LEU A 918 -100.95 -38.32 2.25
C LEU A 918 -102.40 -38.09 1.80
N THR A 919 -102.94 -36.92 2.11
CA THR A 919 -104.30 -36.48 1.72
C THR A 919 -104.31 -35.55 0.51
N GLY A 920 -103.15 -35.20 -0.02
CA GLY A 920 -102.94 -34.31 -1.16
C GLY A 920 -101.48 -34.33 -1.63
N SER A 921 -101.13 -33.46 -2.59
CA SER A 921 -99.75 -33.32 -3.07
C SER A 921 -98.78 -33.01 -1.92
N ALA A 922 -97.59 -33.60 -1.96
CA ALA A 922 -96.57 -33.36 -0.95
C ALA A 922 -95.83 -32.03 -1.19
N SER A 923 -95.32 -31.45 -0.10
CA SER A 923 -94.63 -30.17 -0.09
C SER A 923 -93.14 -30.39 0.11
N VAL A 924 -92.34 -30.11 -0.92
CA VAL A 924 -90.88 -30.15 -0.85
C VAL A 924 -90.35 -28.77 -0.47
N ARG A 925 -89.69 -28.67 0.68
CA ARG A 925 -89.12 -27.42 1.21
C ARG A 925 -87.61 -27.42 1.07
N ILE A 926 -87.07 -26.30 0.61
CA ILE A 926 -85.65 -25.98 0.62
C ILE A 926 -85.45 -24.73 1.48
N ASP A 927 -84.63 -24.84 2.52
CA ASP A 927 -84.22 -23.73 3.40
C ASP A 927 -83.07 -22.93 2.76
N SER A 928 -82.78 -21.75 3.29
CA SER A 928 -81.71 -20.86 2.77
C SER A 928 -80.32 -21.44 2.99
N TRP A 929 -79.42 -21.19 2.03
CA TRP A 929 -78.02 -21.61 2.05
C TRP A 929 -77.07 -20.40 2.07
N PRO A 930 -75.77 -20.59 2.35
CA PRO A 930 -74.81 -19.47 2.39
C PRO A 930 -74.77 -18.77 1.03
N HIS A 931 -74.77 -17.43 1.00
CA HIS A 931 -74.79 -16.64 -0.25
C HIS A 931 -76.00 -16.88 -1.16
N ILE A 932 -77.16 -17.23 -0.58
CA ILE A 932 -78.43 -17.25 -1.33
C ILE A 932 -78.77 -15.84 -1.82
N ALA A 933 -79.13 -15.72 -3.10
CA ALA A 933 -79.50 -14.46 -3.71
C ALA A 933 -80.63 -14.63 -4.72
N ALA A 934 -81.52 -13.64 -4.80
CA ALA A 934 -82.57 -13.62 -5.81
C ALA A 934 -81.95 -13.70 -7.23
N GLY A 935 -82.58 -14.49 -8.10
CA GLY A 935 -82.09 -14.73 -9.46
C GLY A 935 -81.18 -15.95 -9.64
N GLN A 936 -80.72 -16.59 -8.56
CA GLN A 936 -80.00 -17.87 -8.67
C GLN A 936 -80.93 -18.96 -9.24
N TYR A 937 -80.56 -19.59 -10.35
CA TYR A 937 -81.35 -20.67 -10.95
C TYR A 937 -81.28 -21.92 -10.08
N VAL A 938 -82.39 -22.65 -9.98
CA VAL A 938 -82.51 -23.83 -9.12
C VAL A 938 -83.17 -25.00 -9.82
N TRP A 939 -82.76 -26.20 -9.41
CA TRP A 939 -83.27 -27.46 -9.92
C TRP A 939 -83.64 -28.37 -8.76
N LEU A 940 -84.81 -29.00 -8.84
CA LEU A 940 -85.35 -29.88 -7.81
C LEU A 940 -85.97 -31.11 -8.47
N HIS A 941 -85.39 -32.27 -8.19
CA HIS A 941 -85.77 -33.54 -8.80
C HIS A 941 -86.13 -34.58 -7.74
N LEU A 942 -87.11 -35.41 -8.07
CA LEU A 942 -87.50 -36.59 -7.32
C LEU A 942 -87.23 -37.82 -8.18
N ALA A 943 -86.44 -38.76 -7.65
CA ALA A 943 -86.08 -40.02 -8.29
C ALA A 943 -86.46 -41.20 -7.39
N GLY A 944 -87.12 -42.22 -7.90
CA GLY A 944 -87.51 -43.40 -7.10
C GLY A 944 -87.94 -44.60 -7.95
N THR A 945 -88.61 -45.58 -7.35
CA THR A 945 -89.06 -46.80 -8.05
C THR A 945 -90.57 -46.99 -7.91
N LYS A 946 -91.27 -47.18 -9.04
CA LYS A 946 -92.71 -47.45 -9.06
C LYS A 946 -93.05 -48.88 -8.65
N ILE A 947 -94.33 -49.13 -8.33
CA ILE A 947 -94.85 -50.46 -7.99
C ILE A 947 -94.53 -51.51 -9.07
N ASP A 948 -94.56 -51.13 -10.35
CA ASP A 948 -94.25 -52.02 -11.49
C ASP A 948 -92.74 -52.28 -11.70
N GLY A 949 -91.88 -51.69 -10.86
CA GLY A 949 -90.43 -51.81 -10.93
C GLY A 949 -89.74 -50.85 -11.89
N SER A 950 -90.46 -50.01 -12.63
CA SER A 950 -89.87 -48.96 -13.47
C SER A 950 -89.41 -47.73 -12.66
N ASP A 951 -88.49 -46.96 -13.23
CA ASP A 951 -87.98 -45.74 -12.59
C ASP A 951 -89.07 -44.65 -12.55
N TYR A 952 -89.11 -43.92 -11.43
CA TYR A 952 -89.87 -42.71 -11.24
C TYR A 952 -88.92 -41.52 -11.27
N GLU A 953 -89.20 -40.56 -12.15
CA GLU A 953 -88.46 -39.30 -12.24
C GLU A 953 -89.45 -38.15 -12.35
N ARG A 954 -89.26 -37.11 -11.53
CA ARG A 954 -90.11 -35.91 -11.55
C ARG A 954 -89.32 -34.66 -11.24
N THR A 955 -89.36 -33.71 -12.16
CA THR A 955 -88.79 -32.37 -11.98
C THR A 955 -89.85 -31.43 -11.41
N LEU A 956 -89.53 -30.81 -10.27
CA LEU A 956 -90.38 -29.83 -9.60
C LEU A 956 -89.91 -28.39 -9.88
N TRP A 957 -88.59 -28.18 -9.93
CA TRP A 957 -87.94 -26.96 -10.38
C TRP A 957 -86.89 -27.29 -11.42
N GLY A 958 -86.77 -26.46 -12.47
CA GLY A 958 -85.75 -26.62 -13.51
C GLY A 958 -85.98 -25.68 -14.70
N ASP A 959 -85.22 -25.90 -15.77
CA ASP A 959 -85.10 -25.00 -16.94
C ASP A 959 -86.43 -24.64 -17.58
N ALA A 960 -87.29 -25.64 -17.80
CA ALA A 960 -88.60 -25.46 -18.44
C ALA A 960 -89.50 -24.46 -17.71
N ASN A 961 -89.27 -24.29 -16.40
CA ASN A 961 -90.03 -23.39 -15.54
C ASN A 961 -89.26 -22.10 -15.21
N GLY A 962 -88.02 -21.95 -15.68
CA GLY A 962 -87.14 -20.81 -15.34
C GLY A 962 -87.03 -20.59 -13.83
N SER A 963 -86.98 -21.70 -13.08
CA SER A 963 -87.08 -21.68 -11.61
C SER A 963 -85.85 -21.02 -11.02
N ARG A 964 -86.08 -20.01 -10.19
CA ARG A 964 -85.03 -19.21 -9.58
C ARG A 964 -85.43 -18.76 -8.19
N VAL A 965 -84.43 -18.48 -7.37
CA VAL A 965 -84.62 -17.87 -6.06
C VAL A 965 -85.34 -16.54 -6.23
N SER A 966 -86.42 -16.34 -5.49
CA SER A 966 -87.19 -15.10 -5.46
C SER A 966 -86.81 -14.25 -4.25
N ASP A 967 -87.09 -12.95 -4.30
CA ASP A 967 -86.88 -12.06 -3.14
C ASP A 967 -87.63 -12.58 -1.90
N LYS A 968 -88.82 -13.18 -2.11
CA LYS A 968 -89.61 -13.79 -1.04
C LYS A 968 -88.92 -15.00 -0.42
N TRP A 969 -88.22 -15.82 -1.21
CA TRP A 969 -87.46 -16.94 -0.67
C TRP A 969 -86.33 -16.42 0.23
N VAL A 970 -85.56 -15.43 -0.26
CA VAL A 970 -84.48 -14.81 0.52
C VAL A 970 -85.03 -14.23 1.83
N SER A 971 -86.17 -13.52 1.79
CA SER A 971 -86.75 -12.91 2.99
C SER A 971 -87.39 -13.91 3.96
N ASP A 972 -88.10 -14.92 3.45
CA ASP A 972 -88.79 -15.92 4.29
C ASP A 972 -87.82 -16.97 4.84
N GLY A 973 -86.64 -17.09 4.25
CA GLY A 973 -85.63 -18.07 4.62
C GLY A 973 -85.84 -19.46 3.99
N PHE A 974 -86.89 -19.66 3.21
CA PHE A 974 -87.19 -20.94 2.54
C PHE A 974 -88.15 -20.78 1.35
N ALA A 975 -88.20 -21.79 0.48
CA ALA A 975 -89.25 -21.97 -0.50
C ALA A 975 -89.82 -23.38 -0.44
N THR A 976 -91.13 -23.48 -0.71
CA THR A 976 -91.85 -24.75 -0.72
C THR A 976 -92.50 -24.96 -2.08
N ASN A 977 -92.27 -26.13 -2.68
CA ASN A 977 -92.97 -26.59 -3.86
C ASN A 977 -94.01 -27.66 -3.46
N SER A 978 -95.30 -27.34 -3.60
CA SER A 978 -96.41 -28.23 -3.24
C SER A 978 -97.01 -29.01 -4.42
N THR A 979 -96.20 -29.27 -5.46
CA THR A 979 -96.66 -29.91 -6.71
C THR A 979 -96.22 -31.38 -6.86
N ALA A 980 -95.61 -31.97 -5.84
CA ALA A 980 -95.30 -33.40 -5.84
C ALA A 980 -96.62 -34.21 -5.77
N SER A 981 -97.04 -34.76 -6.91
CA SER A 981 -98.35 -35.38 -7.12
C SER A 981 -98.65 -36.52 -6.15
N LEU A 982 -99.83 -36.48 -5.51
CA LEU A 982 -100.30 -37.54 -4.62
C LEU A 982 -100.32 -38.90 -5.34
N GLY A 983 -100.85 -38.94 -6.56
CA GLY A 983 -100.96 -40.17 -7.35
C GLY A 983 -99.59 -40.74 -7.73
N ASP A 984 -98.64 -39.87 -8.05
CA ASP A 984 -97.27 -40.27 -8.42
C ASP A 984 -96.57 -40.89 -7.20
N LEU A 985 -96.69 -40.26 -6.01
CA LEU A 985 -96.08 -40.73 -4.78
C LEU A 985 -96.74 -42.03 -4.25
N GLN A 986 -98.06 -42.17 -4.34
CA GLN A 986 -98.77 -43.41 -4.00
C GLN A 986 -98.46 -44.57 -4.97
N GLY A 987 -97.99 -44.26 -6.18
CA GLY A 987 -97.52 -45.24 -7.16
C GLY A 987 -96.10 -45.76 -6.93
N LEU A 988 -95.42 -45.31 -5.87
CA LEU A 988 -94.08 -45.78 -5.49
C LEU A 988 -94.16 -47.12 -4.75
N ARG A 989 -93.18 -47.99 -5.00
CA ARG A 989 -93.12 -49.34 -4.42
C ARG A 989 -92.81 -49.29 -2.93
N ASP A 990 -93.55 -50.06 -2.12
CA ASP A 990 -93.27 -50.23 -0.70
C ASP A 990 -91.83 -50.74 -0.46
N GLY A 991 -91.13 -50.16 0.51
CA GLY A 991 -89.73 -50.45 0.82
C GLY A 991 -88.70 -49.91 -0.20
N SER A 992 -89.13 -49.27 -1.30
CA SER A 992 -88.22 -48.60 -2.24
C SER A 992 -87.73 -47.25 -1.71
N THR A 993 -86.76 -46.65 -2.41
CA THR A 993 -86.23 -45.34 -2.05
C THR A 993 -86.79 -44.23 -2.94
N LEU A 994 -86.98 -43.05 -2.37
CA LEU A 994 -87.25 -41.80 -3.07
C LEU A 994 -86.16 -40.79 -2.71
N THR A 995 -85.34 -40.44 -3.67
CA THR A 995 -84.29 -39.44 -3.54
C THR A 995 -84.76 -38.09 -4.03
N VAL A 996 -84.55 -37.06 -3.21
CA VAL A 996 -84.78 -35.65 -3.52
C VAL A 996 -83.43 -34.99 -3.77
N GLY A 997 -83.17 -34.63 -5.02
CA GLY A 997 -81.97 -33.92 -5.44
C GLY A 997 -82.24 -32.43 -5.63
N PHE A 998 -81.34 -31.58 -5.15
CA PHE A 998 -81.43 -30.13 -5.30
C PHE A 998 -80.10 -29.55 -5.81
N LYS A 999 -80.18 -28.58 -6.73
CA LYS A 999 -79.02 -27.84 -7.24
C LYS A 999 -79.33 -26.35 -7.32
N ALA A 1000 -78.31 -25.51 -7.18
CA ALA A 1000 -78.41 -24.06 -7.41
C ALA A 1000 -77.20 -23.51 -8.17
N ALA A 1001 -77.45 -22.61 -9.11
CA ALA A 1001 -76.42 -21.87 -9.86
C ALA A 1001 -76.17 -20.52 -9.19
N PHE A 1002 -75.07 -20.45 -8.44
CA PHE A 1002 -74.70 -19.28 -7.63
C PHE A 1002 -74.34 -18.05 -8.46
N ASP A 1003 -73.85 -18.25 -9.68
CA ASP A 1003 -73.49 -17.20 -10.62
C ASP A 1003 -74.66 -16.71 -11.49
N GLN A 1004 -75.88 -17.18 -11.17
CA GLN A 1004 -77.13 -16.81 -11.83
C GLN A 1004 -77.20 -17.16 -13.33
N ARG A 1005 -76.33 -18.05 -13.83
CA ARG A 1005 -76.45 -18.59 -15.18
C ARG A 1005 -77.39 -19.79 -15.17
N ASN A 1006 -78.25 -19.88 -16.19
CA ASN A 1006 -79.18 -21.01 -16.35
C ASN A 1006 -78.47 -22.22 -17.00
N VAL A 1007 -77.52 -22.81 -16.29
CA VAL A 1007 -76.71 -23.95 -16.76
C VAL A 1007 -76.62 -25.00 -15.65
N GLU A 1008 -77.52 -25.99 -15.66
CA GLU A 1008 -77.61 -26.98 -14.57
C GLU A 1008 -76.29 -27.76 -14.36
N ALA A 1009 -75.54 -28.02 -15.43
CA ALA A 1009 -74.27 -28.76 -15.36
C ALA A 1009 -73.18 -28.02 -14.56
N GLU A 1010 -73.30 -26.69 -14.43
CA GLU A 1010 -72.39 -25.84 -13.66
C GLU A 1010 -72.96 -25.48 -12.28
N ALA A 1011 -74.18 -25.95 -11.97
CA ALA A 1011 -74.83 -25.71 -10.69
C ALA A 1011 -74.22 -26.55 -9.57
N VAL A 1012 -74.15 -25.97 -8.38
CA VAL A 1012 -73.68 -26.66 -7.18
C VAL A 1012 -74.75 -27.64 -6.73
N THR A 1013 -74.36 -28.90 -6.55
CA THR A 1013 -75.24 -29.96 -6.05
C THR A 1013 -75.25 -29.98 -4.54
N PHE A 1014 -76.45 -29.91 -3.96
CA PHE A 1014 -76.66 -29.95 -2.53
C PHE A 1014 -76.74 -31.40 -2.04
N PRO A 1015 -76.48 -31.66 -0.75
CA PRO A 1015 -76.70 -32.97 -0.16
C PRO A 1015 -78.12 -33.47 -0.45
N SER A 1016 -78.26 -34.60 -1.13
CA SER A 1016 -79.59 -35.16 -1.44
C SER A 1016 -80.22 -35.78 -0.20
N ARG A 1017 -81.55 -35.86 -0.19
CA ARG A 1017 -82.29 -36.56 0.86
C ARG A 1017 -82.99 -37.79 0.31
N THR A 1018 -82.81 -38.93 0.96
CA THR A 1018 -83.46 -40.18 0.57
C THR A 1018 -84.45 -40.60 1.64
N TYR A 1019 -85.67 -40.93 1.20
CA TYR A 1019 -86.72 -41.51 2.03
C TYR A 1019 -86.93 -42.96 1.64
N THR A 1020 -87.16 -43.82 2.64
CA THR A 1020 -87.76 -45.15 2.45
C THR A 1020 -89.26 -44.97 2.35
N ILE A 1021 -89.87 -45.51 1.30
CA ILE A 1021 -91.31 -45.42 1.06
C ILE A 1021 -92.05 -46.48 1.87
N ARG A 1022 -93.04 -46.07 2.66
CA ARG A 1022 -94.06 -46.96 3.22
C ARG A 1022 -95.34 -46.82 2.40
N GLY A 1023 -95.56 -47.80 1.52
CA GLY A 1023 -96.67 -47.86 0.57
C GLY A 1023 -97.72 -48.89 0.98
N LYS A 1024 -98.60 -49.29 0.05
CA LYS A 1024 -99.49 -50.44 0.28
C LYS A 1024 -98.66 -51.72 0.18
N GLN A 1025 -98.64 -52.52 1.24
CA GLN A 1025 -98.13 -53.89 1.19
C GLN A 1025 -99.01 -54.68 0.21
N GLU A 1026 -98.39 -55.45 -0.70
CA GLU A 1026 -99.10 -56.38 -1.59
C GLU A 1026 -99.85 -57.47 -0.82
#